data_AF-A0A1F9AV58-F1
#
_entry.id   AF-A0A1F9AV58-F1
#
_cell.length_a   1.000
_cell.length_b   1.000
_cell.length_c   1.000
_cell.angle_alpha   90.00
_cell.angle_beta   90.00
_cell.angle_gamma   90.00
#
_symmetry.space_group_name_H-M   'P 1'
#
loop_
_entity.id
_entity.type
_entity.pdbx_description
1 polymer ?
#
loop_
_entity_poly.entity_id
_entity_poly.type
_entity_poly.pdbx_seq_one_letter_code
_entity_poly.pdbx_strand_id
1 'polypeptide(L)'
;MGWIFEPLGQGRWRFAHAEGSPVFQVPKPPDTYRIFCFGESATMGAIYNPQSTFPKLLQEMLLTHARHGSVEVINCGTRGINSTTVNDFFEAALELDPDEMVIYCGNNELAFYKPVNPAETPFIFPILKFLEQHSAVFRAARHLVRITRAKVGGAMSAWAQKEHLVLQVNKFPAARREAIQKNFLLNMETMIRAARTRKVPVRLCTVAVNWREWPPQKSRYPDSMPLNRRVELEDLARQAEEALQAGRHRESARLIAAIMVRDPEHARGHFLEAKEELATGNAAAARTHFLEALDLNDSRLFRAPSYQNLALLRLAAQEGVPMLDLARVFDERSPQGMTGFELMDDMCHPTLEGQVLIAAELAAAIAADHPDRFEPVAAEDLIARQSDWLDRMKVTPEFLAERIQGMAFCLAFQFDDRQINEQAVRLLGRLQGLVPESTLPDLLVGLLRLRQDQAEAGQSAFAAALRRSPEHVGRMEKFYLHSFLRWRDPYLWVQAKPGTSFLPVLDIYLAAAGKGPKKPVSPLSLDRSDRIYYWKSETRSLTEITDDVKSRIALRFRFRPSGLSAGKPVVIFDPSRDQSGPQRHNLEPRGDTTFLSLGPDPYFVFAGLSLPAALIAEVRVRLEITPLRSPLLGKVCLYWQDRRSGRFSEERKSCVAPEAGATPSDYRFDLADDPDWILSDEVEAIRLDPTEGLVEVMLTRIEAIPWQAGASAE
;
A
#
# COMPACT_ATOMS: atom_id res chain seq x y z
N MET A 1 23.69 23.79 12.95
CA MET A 1 22.85 24.04 14.15
C MET A 1 21.39 24.34 13.79
N GLY A 2 21.01 25.57 13.42
CA GLY A 2 19.62 26.05 13.33
C GLY A 2 18.56 25.25 12.53
N TRP A 3 18.97 24.32 11.65
CA TRP A 3 18.06 23.42 10.92
C TRP A 3 17.73 22.13 11.71
N ILE A 4 18.63 21.71 12.60
CA ILE A 4 18.54 20.48 13.41
C ILE A 4 18.00 20.80 14.80
N PHE A 5 18.55 21.85 15.42
CA PHE A 5 18.05 22.44 16.66
C PHE A 5 17.59 23.86 16.36
N GLU A 6 16.30 24.12 16.55
CA GLU A 6 15.65 25.39 16.24
C GLU A 6 15.63 26.28 17.50
N PRO A 7 16.21 27.50 17.45
CA PRO A 7 16.07 28.48 18.52
C PRO A 7 14.67 29.10 18.48
N LEU A 8 13.99 29.10 19.64
CA LEU A 8 12.64 29.64 19.83
C LEU A 8 12.66 31.05 20.47
N GLY A 9 13.84 31.64 20.63
CA GLY A 9 14.06 32.91 21.33
C GLY A 9 14.28 32.73 22.84
N GLN A 10 14.81 33.77 23.51
CA GLN A 10 15.07 33.78 24.96
C GLN A 10 15.89 32.58 25.48
N GLY A 11 16.90 32.13 24.71
CA GLY A 11 17.71 30.98 25.08
C GLY A 11 17.01 29.62 24.94
N ARG A 12 15.74 29.56 24.52
CA ARG A 12 15.00 28.31 24.33
C ARG A 12 15.32 27.68 22.98
N TRP A 13 15.48 26.36 22.96
CA TRP A 13 15.69 25.55 21.75
C TRP A 13 14.81 24.31 21.76
N ARG A 14 14.60 23.72 20.59
CA ARG A 14 14.01 22.38 20.44
C ARG A 14 14.71 21.62 19.32
N PHE A 15 14.62 20.30 19.32
CA PHE A 15 14.94 19.51 18.13
C PHE A 15 13.86 19.73 17.05
N ALA A 16 14.29 19.97 15.81
CA ALA A 16 13.46 20.48 14.73
C ALA A 16 12.80 19.38 13.86
N HIS A 17 13.07 18.10 14.14
CA HIS A 17 12.66 16.98 13.29
C HIS A 17 11.73 15.94 13.96
N ALA A 18 11.50 16.03 15.28
CA ALA A 18 10.48 15.24 15.95
C ALA A 18 9.34 16.12 16.49
N GLU A 19 8.11 15.70 16.17
CA GLU A 19 6.88 16.30 16.66
C GLU A 19 6.79 16.14 18.18
N GLY A 20 6.64 17.27 18.89
CA GLY A 20 6.58 17.33 20.34
C GLY A 20 7.91 17.01 21.05
N SER A 21 9.05 17.19 20.38
CA SER A 21 10.35 17.32 21.05
C SER A 21 10.27 18.31 22.21
N PRO A 22 10.85 18.01 23.39
CA PRO A 22 10.85 18.96 24.50
C PRO A 22 11.62 20.23 24.15
N VAL A 23 11.22 21.33 24.77
CA VAL A 23 11.92 22.61 24.70
C VAL A 23 12.90 22.68 25.86
N PHE A 24 14.18 22.93 25.57
CA PHE A 24 15.27 23.02 26.53
C PHE A 24 15.95 24.39 26.46
N GLN A 25 16.82 24.70 27.42
CA GLN A 25 17.50 26.00 27.54
C GLN A 25 18.96 25.93 27.07
N VAL A 26 19.45 27.01 26.46
CA VAL A 26 20.85 27.18 26.04
C VAL A 26 21.26 28.60 26.42
N PRO A 27 22.25 28.80 27.32
CA PRO A 27 23.12 27.77 27.95
C PRO A 27 22.35 26.78 28.85
N LYS A 28 22.96 25.62 29.13
CA LYS A 28 22.37 24.61 30.03
C LYS A 28 22.10 25.22 31.42
N PRO A 29 20.91 25.00 32.03
CA PRO A 29 20.65 25.50 33.38
C PRO A 29 21.60 24.86 34.40
N PRO A 30 21.97 25.56 35.48
CA PRO A 30 22.74 24.98 36.58
C PRO A 30 22.08 23.73 37.15
N ASP A 31 22.89 22.79 37.61
CA ASP A 31 22.47 21.52 38.22
C ASP A 31 21.43 20.73 37.39
N THR A 32 21.56 20.74 36.07
CA THR A 32 20.68 19.97 35.15
C THR A 32 21.49 18.90 34.41
N TYR A 33 20.97 17.67 34.40
CA TYR A 33 21.50 16.54 33.63
C TYR A 33 20.80 16.47 32.27
N ARG A 34 21.57 16.53 31.20
CA ARG A 34 21.10 16.65 29.83
C ARG A 34 21.45 15.41 29.03
N ILE A 35 20.43 14.64 28.68
CA ILE A 35 20.56 13.44 27.84
C ILE A 35 20.01 13.75 26.46
N PHE A 36 20.70 13.36 25.39
CA PHE A 36 20.12 13.32 24.04
C PHE A 36 19.93 11.87 23.60
N CYS A 37 18.70 11.50 23.24
CA CYS A 37 18.36 10.16 22.74
C CYS A 37 18.22 10.20 21.21
N PHE A 38 19.16 9.56 20.51
CA PHE A 38 19.23 9.52 19.06
C PHE A 38 18.63 8.24 18.47
N GLY A 39 18.11 8.37 17.26
CA GLY A 39 17.69 7.22 16.47
C GLY A 39 16.62 7.56 15.44
N GLU A 40 15.76 6.58 15.22
CA GLU A 40 14.86 6.55 14.08
C GLU A 40 13.40 6.80 14.52
N SER A 41 12.42 6.25 13.80
CA SER A 41 11.00 6.31 14.16
C SER A 41 10.70 5.63 15.50
N ALA A 42 11.46 4.60 15.89
CA ALA A 42 11.33 3.97 17.21
C ALA A 42 11.72 4.92 18.35
N THR A 43 12.86 5.61 18.27
CA THR A 43 13.29 6.63 19.25
C THR A 43 12.38 7.84 19.28
N MET A 44 11.90 8.28 18.12
CA MET A 44 10.87 9.30 18.01
C MET A 44 9.53 8.88 18.67
N GLY A 45 9.38 7.59 19.01
CA GLY A 45 8.18 7.01 19.59
C GLY A 45 7.02 7.01 18.60
N ALA A 46 7.22 6.48 17.40
CA ALA A 46 6.14 6.29 16.44
C ALA A 46 4.94 5.57 17.09
N ILE A 47 3.74 5.84 16.58
CA ILE A 47 2.46 5.58 17.24
C ILE A 47 2.24 6.54 18.43
N TYR A 48 3.07 6.47 19.47
CA TYR A 48 2.80 7.10 20.78
C TYR A 48 3.37 8.52 20.98
N ASN A 49 3.93 9.14 19.93
CA ASN A 49 4.47 10.49 20.01
C ASN A 49 3.36 11.55 20.14
N PRO A 50 3.56 12.62 20.93
CA PRO A 50 4.71 12.90 21.79
C PRO A 50 4.53 12.44 23.25
N GLN A 51 3.39 11.84 23.60
CA GLN A 51 3.02 11.61 25.00
C GLN A 51 3.81 10.47 25.67
N SER A 52 4.09 9.38 24.95
CA SER A 52 4.60 8.12 25.55
C SER A 52 5.78 7.58 24.75
N THR A 53 6.84 8.39 24.66
CA THR A 53 8.11 8.00 24.02
C THR A 53 9.10 7.58 25.10
N PHE A 54 9.93 6.55 24.87
CA PHE A 54 10.92 6.12 25.86
C PHE A 54 11.82 7.26 26.38
N PRO A 55 12.25 8.26 25.59
CA PRO A 55 13.04 9.37 26.12
C PRO A 55 12.29 10.21 27.16
N LYS A 56 10.98 10.38 26.99
CA LYS A 56 10.13 11.11 27.95
C LYS A 56 9.87 10.29 29.22
N LEU A 57 9.64 8.98 29.07
CA LEU A 57 9.53 8.06 30.21
C LEU A 57 10.84 8.01 31.01
N LEU A 58 11.99 7.95 30.33
CA LEU A 58 13.33 8.00 30.91
C LEU A 58 13.54 9.27 31.74
N GLN A 59 13.14 10.45 31.21
CA GLN A 59 13.20 11.70 31.96
C GLN A 59 12.44 11.62 33.28
N GLU A 60 11.23 11.08 33.25
CA GLU A 60 10.32 11.04 34.40
C GLU A 60 10.72 9.99 35.44
N MET A 61 11.27 8.86 34.98
CA MET A 61 11.91 7.86 35.84
C MET A 61 13.15 8.43 36.54
N LEU A 62 14.06 9.10 35.81
CA LEU A 62 15.26 9.72 36.39
C LEU A 62 14.93 10.91 37.29
N LEU A 63 13.97 11.78 36.93
CA LEU A 63 13.50 12.87 37.79
C LEU A 63 12.92 12.36 39.12
N THR A 64 12.20 11.23 39.09
CA THR A 64 11.60 10.64 40.30
C THR A 64 12.66 10.06 41.24
N HIS A 65 13.85 9.72 40.73
CA HIS A 65 14.98 9.18 41.50
C HIS A 65 16.17 10.16 41.57
N ALA A 66 15.97 11.44 41.24
CA ALA A 66 17.02 12.45 41.32
C ALA A 66 17.27 12.85 42.78
N ARG A 67 18.53 12.77 43.23
CA ARG A 67 18.95 13.23 44.56
C ARG A 67 18.91 14.75 44.69
N HIS A 68 19.25 15.43 43.59
CA HIS A 68 19.22 16.88 43.45
C HIS A 68 19.16 17.27 41.96
N GLY A 69 18.94 18.55 41.72
CA GLY A 69 18.95 19.11 40.37
C GLY A 69 17.75 18.70 39.52
N SER A 70 17.88 18.94 38.21
CA SER A 70 16.90 18.56 37.19
C SER A 70 17.48 17.54 36.21
N VAL A 71 16.60 16.95 35.40
CA VAL A 71 16.93 16.09 34.26
C VAL A 71 16.10 16.55 33.06
N GLU A 72 16.74 16.68 31.91
CA GLU A 72 16.09 16.91 30.63
C GLU A 72 16.57 15.88 29.60
N VAL A 73 15.62 15.21 28.94
CA VAL A 73 15.92 14.19 27.93
C VAL A 73 15.38 14.63 26.57
N ILE A 74 16.27 15.04 25.68
CA ILE A 74 15.92 15.54 24.36
C ILE A 74 15.76 14.35 23.41
N ASN A 75 14.53 14.15 22.92
CA ASN A 75 14.25 13.16 21.89
C ASN A 75 14.75 13.68 20.52
N CYS A 76 15.82 13.06 20.00
CA CYS A 76 16.41 13.31 18.68
C CYS A 76 16.12 12.18 17.67
N GLY A 77 15.08 11.37 17.89
CA GLY A 77 14.61 10.38 16.92
C GLY A 77 13.93 11.02 15.70
N THR A 78 13.96 10.41 14.53
CA THR A 78 13.23 10.93 13.34
C THR A 78 12.76 9.81 12.40
N ARG A 79 11.59 9.97 11.76
CA ARG A 79 11.07 8.99 10.78
C ARG A 79 11.85 9.03 9.46
N GLY A 80 12.18 7.86 8.93
CA GLY A 80 12.75 7.69 7.59
C GLY A 80 14.15 8.29 7.42
N ILE A 81 14.98 8.12 8.44
CA ILE A 81 16.42 8.39 8.43
C ILE A 81 17.18 7.14 8.87
N ASN A 82 18.49 7.13 8.67
CA ASN A 82 19.42 6.09 9.12
C ASN A 82 20.63 6.73 9.84
N SER A 83 21.59 5.91 10.29
CA SER A 83 22.82 6.28 11.01
C SER A 83 23.59 7.45 10.40
N THR A 84 23.64 7.59 9.07
CA THR A 84 24.31 8.72 8.39
C THR A 84 23.68 10.06 8.76
N THR A 85 22.35 10.11 8.89
CA THR A 85 21.65 11.34 9.29
C THR A 85 21.62 11.50 10.81
N VAL A 86 21.60 10.40 11.56
CA VAL A 86 21.78 10.44 13.02
C VAL A 86 23.13 11.04 13.40
N ASN A 87 24.20 10.73 12.67
CA ASN A 87 25.53 11.32 12.87
C ASN A 87 25.54 12.86 12.66
N ASP A 88 24.88 13.36 11.61
CA ASP A 88 24.68 14.82 11.39
C ASP A 88 23.96 15.48 12.60
N PHE A 89 23.04 14.77 13.28
CA PHE A 89 22.32 15.28 14.45
C PHE A 89 23.13 15.19 15.74
N PHE A 90 23.88 14.10 15.91
CA PHE A 90 24.76 13.83 17.05
C PHE A 90 25.85 14.89 17.18
N GLU A 91 26.57 15.18 16.08
CA GLU A 91 27.58 16.23 16.01
C GLU A 91 27.02 17.62 16.35
N ALA A 92 25.78 17.91 15.94
CA ALA A 92 25.13 19.17 16.27
C ALA A 92 24.69 19.28 17.75
N ALA A 93 24.48 18.15 18.43
CA ALA A 93 24.10 18.09 19.84
C ALA A 93 25.30 18.17 20.78
N LEU A 94 26.50 17.80 20.31
CA LEU A 94 27.77 17.96 21.04
C LEU A 94 28.15 19.43 21.33
N GLU A 95 27.46 20.40 20.72
CA GLU A 95 27.57 21.85 20.99
C GLU A 95 26.58 22.34 22.07
N LEU A 96 25.79 21.44 22.68
CA LEU A 96 24.65 21.77 23.55
C LEU A 96 24.81 21.27 24.99
N ASP A 97 26.04 21.21 25.48
CA ASP A 97 26.41 20.79 26.85
C ASP A 97 25.78 19.45 27.31
N PRO A 98 25.79 18.36 26.51
CA PRO A 98 25.28 17.06 26.92
C PRO A 98 26.07 16.46 28.08
N ASP A 99 25.38 15.78 28.99
CA ASP A 99 26.00 14.93 30.03
C ASP A 99 26.04 13.46 29.60
N GLU A 100 25.11 13.01 28.73
CA GLU A 100 25.14 11.68 28.10
C GLU A 100 24.44 11.67 26.73
N MET A 101 24.97 10.86 25.81
CA MET A 101 24.35 10.59 24.51
C MET A 101 23.90 9.12 24.42
N VAL A 102 22.61 8.88 24.18
CA VAL A 102 22.04 7.52 24.04
C VAL A 102 21.72 7.26 22.56
N ILE A 103 22.20 6.14 21.99
CA ILE A 103 21.96 5.79 20.58
C ILE A 103 21.15 4.49 20.48
N TYR A 104 19.90 4.61 20.01
CA TYR A 104 19.01 3.49 19.67
C TYR A 104 18.67 3.57 18.18
N CYS A 105 19.53 2.99 17.32
CA CYS A 105 19.48 3.18 15.87
C CYS A 105 19.91 1.92 15.12
N GLY A 106 19.22 1.61 14.01
CA GLY A 106 19.67 0.62 13.04
C GLY A 106 18.55 -0.03 12.20
N ASN A 107 17.28 0.25 12.47
CA ASN A 107 16.16 -0.38 11.77
C ASN A 107 16.01 0.07 10.31
N ASN A 108 16.57 1.23 9.95
CA ASN A 108 16.40 1.83 8.62
C ASN A 108 17.64 1.72 7.71
N GLU A 109 18.74 1.08 8.14
CA GLU A 109 20.00 1.09 7.37
C GLU A 109 19.84 0.53 5.96
N LEU A 110 19.19 -0.62 5.85
CA LEU A 110 18.94 -1.27 4.57
C LEU A 110 17.84 -0.54 3.78
N ALA A 111 16.81 0.01 4.45
CA ALA A 111 15.67 0.66 3.82
C ALA A 111 15.93 2.09 3.29
N PHE A 112 16.74 2.89 3.97
CA PHE A 112 16.92 4.33 3.68
C PHE A 112 18.34 4.68 3.23
N TYR A 113 19.09 3.71 2.71
CA TYR A 113 20.47 3.91 2.29
C TYR A 113 20.64 5.05 1.27
N LYS A 114 21.40 6.07 1.68
CA LYS A 114 22.01 7.05 0.78
C LYS A 114 23.48 6.66 0.56
N PRO A 115 23.96 6.59 -0.70
CA PRO A 115 25.38 6.39 -0.95
C PRO A 115 26.21 7.48 -0.28
N VAL A 116 27.17 7.07 0.57
CA VAL A 116 28.19 7.97 1.14
C VAL A 116 29.37 8.10 0.18
N ASN A 117 29.51 7.18 -0.80
CA ASN A 117 30.57 7.16 -1.79
C ASN A 117 30.48 8.39 -2.73
N PRO A 118 31.49 9.29 -2.77
CA PRO A 118 31.50 10.43 -3.68
C PRO A 118 31.47 10.04 -5.16
N ALA A 119 32.00 8.87 -5.52
CA ALA A 119 32.01 8.36 -6.90
C ALA A 119 30.61 7.91 -7.39
N GLU A 120 29.69 7.58 -6.49
CA GLU A 120 28.30 7.21 -6.80
C GLU A 120 27.31 8.37 -6.56
N THR A 121 27.80 9.49 -6.03
CA THR A 121 26.99 10.67 -5.75
C THR A 121 26.93 11.54 -7.01
N PRO A 122 25.74 11.82 -7.59
CA PRO A 122 25.66 12.72 -8.74
C PRO A 122 26.29 14.08 -8.40
N PHE A 123 27.20 14.55 -9.25
CA PHE A 123 28.12 15.70 -9.03
C PHE A 123 27.46 16.97 -8.46
N ILE A 124 26.15 17.14 -8.68
CA ILE A 124 25.37 18.25 -8.15
C ILE A 124 25.13 18.19 -6.63
N PHE A 125 25.07 17.01 -5.99
CA PHE A 125 24.70 16.91 -4.56
C PHE A 125 25.70 17.54 -3.58
N PRO A 126 27.04 17.39 -3.74
CA PRO A 126 28.01 18.12 -2.93
C PRO A 126 27.86 19.63 -3.09
N ILE A 127 27.59 20.10 -4.32
CA ILE A 127 27.36 21.51 -4.63
C ILE A 127 26.07 22.01 -3.94
N LEU A 128 24.98 21.24 -3.98
CA LEU A 128 23.73 21.60 -3.29
C LEU A 128 23.88 21.58 -1.76
N LYS A 129 24.66 20.64 -1.17
CA LYS A 129 24.96 20.62 0.28
C LYS A 129 25.84 21.82 0.67
N PHE A 130 26.85 22.14 -0.14
CA PHE A 130 27.71 23.32 0.04
C PHE A 130 26.90 24.63 -0.05
N LEU A 131 26.02 24.78 -1.05
CA LEU A 131 25.14 25.94 -1.20
C LEU A 131 24.11 26.04 -0.07
N GLU A 132 23.57 24.92 0.41
CA GLU A 132 22.67 24.91 1.57
C GLU A 132 23.37 25.34 2.86
N GLN A 133 24.63 24.95 3.06
CA GLN A 133 25.45 25.37 4.20
C GLN A 133 25.85 26.85 4.10
N HIS A 134 26.34 27.31 2.94
CA HIS A 134 27.04 28.59 2.81
C HIS A 134 26.23 29.72 2.15
N SER A 135 25.05 29.46 1.56
CA SER A 135 24.22 30.50 0.93
C SER A 135 22.84 30.64 1.57
N ALA A 136 22.61 31.77 2.24
CA ALA A 136 21.30 32.15 2.76
C ALA A 136 20.26 32.34 1.63
N VAL A 137 20.69 32.84 0.47
CA VAL A 137 19.83 32.99 -0.72
C VAL A 137 19.37 31.63 -1.24
N PHE A 138 20.26 30.64 -1.31
CA PHE A 138 19.91 29.29 -1.73
C PHE A 138 18.94 28.62 -0.74
N ARG A 139 19.16 28.79 0.58
CA ARG A 139 18.20 28.34 1.61
C ARG A 139 16.84 29.01 1.45
N ALA A 140 16.79 30.33 1.27
CA ALA A 140 15.54 31.07 1.08
C ALA A 140 14.80 30.64 -0.19
N ALA A 141 15.50 30.48 -1.32
CA ALA A 141 14.93 29.98 -2.57
C ALA A 141 14.39 28.55 -2.43
N ARG A 142 15.14 27.64 -1.79
CA ARG A 142 14.68 26.27 -1.53
C ARG A 142 13.50 26.22 -0.55
N HIS A 143 13.46 27.12 0.43
CA HIS A 143 12.34 27.24 1.35
C HIS A 143 11.09 27.77 0.64
N LEU A 144 11.23 28.77 -0.22
CA LEU A 144 10.17 29.31 -1.07
C LEU A 144 9.61 28.23 -2.01
N VAL A 145 10.47 27.43 -2.65
CA VAL A 145 10.06 26.27 -3.48
C VAL A 145 9.31 25.20 -2.67
N ARG A 146 9.67 24.99 -1.40
CA ARG A 146 8.92 24.09 -0.50
C ARG A 146 7.56 24.66 -0.13
N ILE A 147 7.46 25.97 0.12
CA ILE A 147 6.20 26.66 0.43
C ILE A 147 5.27 26.71 -0.79
N THR A 148 5.78 26.98 -1.98
CA THR A 148 4.97 26.99 -3.22
C THR A 148 4.51 25.58 -3.60
N ARG A 149 5.36 24.55 -3.47
CA ARG A 149 4.91 23.15 -3.62
C ARG A 149 3.84 22.77 -2.59
N ALA A 150 4.02 23.12 -1.31
CA ALA A 150 3.04 22.85 -0.26
C ALA A 150 1.67 23.53 -0.49
N LYS A 151 1.64 24.68 -1.17
CA LYS A 151 0.40 25.40 -1.53
C LYS A 151 -0.26 24.92 -2.83
N VAL A 152 0.47 24.26 -3.75
CA VAL A 152 -0.03 23.89 -5.08
C VAL A 152 -0.33 22.38 -5.21
N GLY A 153 0.20 21.53 -4.34
CA GLY A 153 -0.15 20.11 -4.26
C GLY A 153 -0.05 19.60 -2.83
N GLY A 154 -1.20 19.30 -2.22
CA GLY A 154 -1.31 19.01 -0.79
C GLY A 154 -0.46 17.82 -0.29
N ALA A 155 -0.39 17.71 1.05
CA ALA A 155 0.49 16.79 1.79
C ALA A 155 0.52 15.33 1.30
N MET A 156 -0.59 14.83 0.75
CA MET A 156 -0.66 13.53 0.05
C MET A 156 0.42 13.32 -1.02
N SER A 157 0.71 14.34 -1.83
CA SER A 157 1.68 14.20 -2.93
C SER A 157 3.12 14.08 -2.46
N ALA A 158 3.47 14.74 -1.34
CA ALA A 158 4.80 14.66 -0.73
C ALA A 158 5.02 13.36 0.07
N TRP A 159 3.95 12.78 0.61
CA TRP A 159 3.96 11.43 1.19
C TRP A 159 4.11 10.37 0.09
N ALA A 160 3.25 10.38 -0.94
CA ALA A 160 3.30 9.41 -2.04
C ALA A 160 4.61 9.47 -2.85
N GLN A 161 5.19 10.67 -3.06
CA GLN A 161 6.52 10.79 -3.70
C GLN A 161 7.68 10.32 -2.80
N LYS A 162 7.53 10.35 -1.47
CA LYS A 162 8.47 9.69 -0.57
C LYS A 162 8.30 8.18 -0.58
N GLU A 163 7.07 7.67 -0.54
CA GLU A 163 6.78 6.23 -0.66
C GLU A 163 7.37 5.64 -1.94
N HIS A 164 7.30 6.33 -3.09
CA HIS A 164 7.94 5.86 -4.32
C HIS A 164 9.49 5.77 -4.27
N LEU A 165 10.17 6.50 -3.38
CA LEU A 165 11.60 6.28 -3.10
C LEU A 165 11.83 5.18 -2.05
N VAL A 166 10.94 5.07 -1.07
CA VAL A 166 11.05 4.18 0.09
C VAL A 166 10.62 2.74 -0.21
N LEU A 167 9.79 2.53 -1.24
CA LEU A 167 9.31 1.21 -1.67
C LEU A 167 10.19 0.56 -2.77
N GLN A 168 11.31 1.16 -3.16
CA GLN A 168 12.24 0.67 -4.21
C GLN A 168 13.53 0.00 -3.70
N VAL A 169 13.61 -0.34 -2.41
CA VAL A 169 14.80 -0.98 -1.79
C VAL A 169 15.15 -2.36 -2.39
N ASN A 170 14.20 -2.97 -3.12
CA ASN A 170 14.40 -4.17 -3.93
C ASN A 170 15.43 -3.96 -5.07
N LYS A 171 16.75 -3.93 -4.76
CA LYS A 171 17.84 -4.18 -5.73
C LYS A 171 19.29 -4.29 -5.21
N PHE A 172 19.61 -4.07 -3.94
CA PHE A 172 21.02 -4.05 -3.51
C PHE A 172 21.68 -5.45 -3.55
N PRO A 173 22.76 -5.69 -4.33
CA PRO A 173 23.50 -6.97 -4.30
C PRO A 173 24.07 -7.30 -2.91
N ALA A 174 24.48 -8.55 -2.67
CA ALA A 174 25.04 -8.97 -1.38
C ALA A 174 26.18 -8.05 -0.89
N ALA A 175 27.16 -7.78 -1.76
CA ALA A 175 28.26 -6.85 -1.50
C ALA A 175 27.80 -5.41 -1.13
N ARG A 176 26.64 -4.97 -1.61
CA ARG A 176 26.07 -3.65 -1.25
C ARG A 176 25.36 -3.69 0.10
N ARG A 177 24.76 -4.82 0.51
CA ARG A 177 24.28 -5.00 1.90
C ARG A 177 25.45 -4.97 2.88
N GLU A 178 26.53 -5.67 2.57
CA GLU A 178 27.77 -5.65 3.35
C GLU A 178 28.35 -4.22 3.46
N ALA A 179 28.40 -3.48 2.35
CA ALA A 179 28.83 -2.08 2.35
C ALA A 179 27.92 -1.17 3.20
N ILE A 180 26.59 -1.36 3.17
CA ILE A 180 25.65 -0.64 4.05
C ILE A 180 25.97 -0.90 5.52
N GLN A 181 26.16 -2.17 5.88
CA GLN A 181 26.44 -2.60 7.25
C GLN A 181 27.80 -2.11 7.75
N LYS A 182 28.82 -2.10 6.88
CA LYS A 182 30.10 -1.45 7.16
C LYS A 182 29.94 0.06 7.39
N ASN A 183 29.13 0.75 6.59
CA ASN A 183 28.86 2.18 6.78
C ASN A 183 28.12 2.47 8.09
N PHE A 184 27.17 1.62 8.50
CA PHE A 184 26.51 1.72 9.81
C PHE A 184 27.52 1.69 10.96
N LEU A 185 28.42 0.70 10.98
CA LEU A 185 29.46 0.59 12.00
C LEU A 185 30.44 1.78 11.99
N LEU A 186 30.86 2.23 10.79
CA LEU A 186 31.72 3.42 10.64
C LEU A 186 31.03 4.71 11.15
N ASN A 187 29.71 4.85 10.96
CA ASN A 187 28.93 5.96 11.52
C ASN A 187 28.89 5.88 13.05
N MET A 188 28.71 4.69 13.64
CA MET A 188 28.76 4.51 15.10
C MET A 188 30.15 4.83 15.67
N GLU A 189 31.22 4.33 15.06
CA GLU A 189 32.61 4.63 15.42
C GLU A 189 32.90 6.14 15.34
N THR A 190 32.38 6.81 14.31
CA THR A 190 32.52 8.26 14.13
C THR A 190 31.87 9.04 15.28
N MET A 191 30.63 8.71 15.66
CA MET A 191 29.92 9.35 16.78
C MET A 191 30.65 9.12 18.12
N ILE A 192 31.10 7.88 18.38
CA ILE A 192 31.90 7.56 19.58
C ILE A 192 33.19 8.41 19.63
N ARG A 193 33.92 8.52 18.51
CA ARG A 193 35.15 9.31 18.42
C ARG A 193 34.90 10.80 18.63
N ALA A 194 33.83 11.34 18.05
CA ALA A 194 33.43 12.74 18.20
C ALA A 194 33.13 13.08 19.68
N ALA A 195 32.32 12.25 20.35
CA ALA A 195 31.99 12.42 21.75
C ALA A 195 33.19 12.24 22.68
N ARG A 196 34.04 11.23 22.43
CA ARG A 196 35.30 11.01 23.19
C ARG A 196 36.23 12.22 23.12
N THR A 197 36.32 12.87 21.95
CA THR A 197 37.10 14.11 21.77
C THR A 197 36.60 15.24 22.67
N ARG A 198 35.29 15.30 22.94
CA ARG A 198 34.65 16.28 23.83
C ARG A 198 34.43 15.81 25.26
N LYS A 199 34.86 14.58 25.60
CA LYS A 199 34.65 13.92 26.89
C LYS A 199 33.18 13.74 27.28
N VAL A 200 32.31 13.56 26.29
CA VAL A 200 30.88 13.27 26.50
C VAL A 200 30.67 11.75 26.50
N PRO A 201 30.06 11.16 27.55
CA PRO A 201 29.64 9.76 27.56
C PRO A 201 28.70 9.39 26.41
N VAL A 202 28.87 8.17 25.88
CA VAL A 202 27.99 7.59 24.86
C VAL A 202 27.55 6.21 25.31
N ARG A 203 26.23 5.97 25.33
CA ARG A 203 25.63 4.66 25.53
C ARG A 203 25.03 4.15 24.23
N LEU A 204 25.50 2.99 23.79
CA LEU A 204 24.93 2.27 22.66
C LEU A 204 23.81 1.35 23.15
N CYS A 205 22.79 1.16 22.31
CA CYS A 205 21.71 0.21 22.54
C CYS A 205 21.51 -0.65 21.28
N THR A 206 21.39 -1.97 21.44
CA THR A 206 20.82 -2.82 20.37
C THR A 206 19.38 -2.41 20.11
N VAL A 207 18.91 -2.54 18.86
CA VAL A 207 17.50 -2.32 18.54
C VAL A 207 16.73 -3.64 18.55
N ALA A 208 15.63 -3.72 19.29
CA ALA A 208 14.73 -4.86 19.27
C ALA A 208 13.82 -4.79 18.03
N VAL A 209 13.40 -5.96 17.53
CA VAL A 209 12.53 -6.11 16.34
C VAL A 209 11.51 -7.22 16.58
N ASN A 210 10.35 -7.18 15.92
CA ASN A 210 9.45 -8.34 15.90
C ASN A 210 9.98 -9.34 14.87
N TRP A 211 10.42 -10.49 15.35
CA TRP A 211 10.96 -11.57 14.52
C TRP A 211 10.18 -12.88 14.64
N ARG A 212 9.42 -13.09 15.72
CA ARG A 212 8.55 -14.26 15.93
C ARG A 212 7.25 -14.21 15.10
N GLU A 213 6.73 -13.02 14.82
CA GLU A 213 5.38 -12.89 14.26
C GLU A 213 5.23 -11.88 13.12
N TRP A 214 6.22 -11.03 12.88
CA TRP A 214 6.24 -10.19 11.68
C TRP A 214 6.88 -10.93 10.50
N PRO A 215 6.14 -11.22 9.40
CA PRO A 215 6.66 -11.98 8.27
C PRO A 215 7.69 -11.19 7.45
N PRO A 216 8.58 -11.89 6.71
CA PRO A 216 9.29 -11.31 5.60
C PRO A 216 8.31 -10.76 4.55
N GLN A 217 8.49 -9.52 4.12
CA GLN A 217 7.51 -8.87 3.22
C GLN A 217 7.57 -9.41 1.79
N LYS A 218 8.76 -9.87 1.36
CA LYS A 218 8.99 -10.64 0.14
C LYS A 218 10.27 -11.44 0.28
N SER A 219 10.27 -12.68 -0.18
CA SER A 219 11.52 -13.42 -0.43
C SER A 219 12.28 -12.79 -1.59
N ARG A 220 13.60 -12.66 -1.44
CA ARG A 220 14.51 -12.28 -2.51
C ARG A 220 15.10 -13.53 -3.14
N TYR A 221 15.03 -13.57 -4.47
CA TYR A 221 15.65 -14.61 -5.29
C TYR A 221 16.93 -14.09 -5.98
N PRO A 222 17.91 -14.95 -6.30
CA PRO A 222 19.06 -14.60 -7.14
C PRO A 222 18.62 -13.99 -8.47
N ASP A 223 19.39 -13.04 -9.03
CA ASP A 223 19.04 -12.40 -10.30
C ASP A 223 18.98 -13.40 -11.47
N SER A 224 19.73 -14.50 -11.39
CA SER A 224 19.71 -15.64 -12.31
C SER A 224 18.43 -16.49 -12.26
N MET A 225 17.60 -16.40 -11.22
CA MET A 225 16.40 -17.25 -11.09
C MET A 225 15.29 -16.80 -12.07
N PRO A 226 14.78 -17.69 -12.96
CA PRO A 226 13.70 -17.36 -13.88
C PRO A 226 12.40 -16.91 -13.19
N LEU A 227 11.65 -15.99 -13.80
CA LEU A 227 10.42 -15.41 -13.20
C LEU A 227 9.36 -16.48 -12.86
N ASN A 228 9.17 -17.48 -13.72
CA ASN A 228 8.23 -18.58 -13.47
C ASN A 228 8.58 -19.39 -12.21
N ARG A 229 9.88 -19.57 -11.91
CA ARG A 229 10.34 -20.22 -10.67
C ARG A 229 10.05 -19.37 -9.43
N ARG A 230 10.21 -18.04 -9.53
CA ARG A 230 9.84 -17.12 -8.44
C ARG A 230 8.34 -17.20 -8.16
N VAL A 231 7.50 -17.19 -9.21
CA VAL A 231 6.04 -17.34 -9.08
C VAL A 231 5.65 -18.71 -8.50
N GLU A 232 6.32 -19.81 -8.90
CA GLU A 232 6.13 -21.13 -8.29
C GLU A 232 6.41 -21.12 -6.78
N LEU A 233 7.47 -20.44 -6.33
CA LEU A 233 7.86 -20.37 -4.92
C LEU A 233 6.91 -19.50 -4.08
N GLU A 234 6.50 -18.34 -4.60
CA GLU A 234 5.48 -17.50 -3.94
C GLU A 234 4.13 -18.22 -3.82
N ASP A 235 3.72 -18.98 -4.84
CA ASP A 235 2.46 -19.73 -4.79
C ASP A 235 2.53 -20.94 -3.83
N LEU A 236 3.65 -21.66 -3.78
CA LEU A 236 3.90 -22.69 -2.77
C LEU A 236 3.86 -22.10 -1.35
N ALA A 237 4.44 -20.90 -1.13
CA ALA A 237 4.43 -20.24 0.16
C ALA A 237 3.02 -19.82 0.58
N ARG A 238 2.22 -19.28 -0.36
CA ARG A 238 0.81 -18.96 -0.16
C ARG A 238 -0.01 -20.21 0.21
N GLN A 239 0.16 -21.32 -0.51
CA GLN A 239 -0.53 -22.57 -0.21
C GLN A 239 -0.10 -23.16 1.15
N ALA A 240 1.19 -23.09 1.50
CA ALA A 240 1.70 -23.54 2.79
C ALA A 240 1.09 -22.74 3.95
N GLU A 241 1.04 -21.42 3.80
CA GLU A 241 0.40 -20.52 4.77
C GLU A 241 -1.10 -20.81 4.94
N GLU A 242 -1.82 -21.07 3.85
CA GLU A 242 -3.23 -21.49 3.86
C GLU A 242 -3.46 -22.86 4.52
N ALA A 243 -2.51 -23.79 4.39
CA ALA A 243 -2.54 -25.09 5.04
C ALA A 243 -2.27 -24.96 6.55
N LEU A 244 -1.22 -24.24 6.94
CA LEU A 244 -0.87 -23.94 8.34
C LEU A 244 -2.04 -23.26 9.07
N GLN A 245 -2.62 -22.20 8.50
CA GLN A 245 -3.75 -21.47 9.12
C GLN A 245 -5.00 -22.34 9.32
N ALA A 246 -5.16 -23.39 8.51
CA ALA A 246 -6.26 -24.33 8.60
C ALA A 246 -5.93 -25.60 9.40
N GLY A 247 -4.79 -25.63 10.12
CA GLY A 247 -4.35 -26.81 10.89
C GLY A 247 -3.95 -28.02 10.04
N ARG A 248 -3.72 -27.84 8.74
CA ARG A 248 -3.33 -28.90 7.80
C ARG A 248 -1.80 -29.08 7.78
N HIS A 249 -1.21 -29.25 8.96
CA HIS A 249 0.24 -29.32 9.20
C HIS A 249 1.00 -30.24 8.23
N ARG A 250 0.47 -31.43 7.91
CA ARG A 250 1.10 -32.36 6.94
C ARG A 250 1.17 -31.82 5.51
N GLU A 251 0.18 -31.04 5.08
CA GLU A 251 0.17 -30.40 3.76
C GLU A 251 1.15 -29.23 3.75
N SER A 252 1.08 -28.38 4.77
CA SER A 252 1.98 -27.25 4.99
C SER A 252 3.45 -27.67 4.98
N ALA A 253 3.86 -28.62 5.84
CA ALA A 253 5.22 -29.14 5.89
C ALA A 253 5.70 -29.71 4.54
N ARG A 254 4.81 -30.37 3.77
CA ARG A 254 5.15 -30.87 2.42
C ARG A 254 5.42 -29.72 1.44
N LEU A 255 4.65 -28.64 1.53
CA LEU A 255 4.81 -27.44 0.70
C LEU A 255 6.06 -26.66 1.10
N ILE A 256 6.33 -26.51 2.41
CA ILE A 256 7.55 -25.85 2.92
C ILE A 256 8.80 -26.64 2.53
N ALA A 257 8.81 -27.96 2.68
CA ALA A 257 9.89 -28.80 2.17
C ALA A 257 10.10 -28.65 0.64
N ALA A 258 9.02 -28.51 -0.13
CA ALA A 258 9.10 -28.26 -1.57
C ALA A 258 9.70 -26.88 -1.91
N ILE A 259 9.52 -25.87 -1.06
CA ILE A 259 10.19 -24.57 -1.15
C ILE A 259 11.67 -24.74 -0.80
N MET A 260 12.01 -25.29 0.36
CA MET A 260 13.39 -25.44 0.87
C MET A 260 14.30 -26.20 -0.11
N VAL A 261 13.78 -27.24 -0.79
CA VAL A 261 14.54 -28.00 -1.80
C VAL A 261 14.85 -27.18 -3.06
N ARG A 262 14.05 -26.16 -3.38
CA ARG A 262 14.20 -25.30 -4.57
C ARG A 262 14.99 -24.03 -4.28
N ASP A 263 14.83 -23.49 -3.08
CA ASP A 263 15.46 -22.27 -2.59
C ASP A 263 15.71 -22.40 -1.07
N PRO A 264 16.89 -22.90 -0.67
CA PRO A 264 17.27 -23.03 0.74
C PRO A 264 17.46 -21.70 1.48
N GLU A 265 17.40 -20.55 0.79
CA GLU A 265 17.46 -19.22 1.43
C GLU A 265 16.10 -18.50 1.42
N HIS A 266 15.00 -19.24 1.23
CA HIS A 266 13.68 -18.66 1.05
C HIS A 266 13.08 -18.12 2.35
N ALA A 267 13.27 -16.82 2.60
CA ALA A 267 12.83 -16.11 3.81
C ALA A 267 11.40 -16.46 4.28
N ARG A 268 10.39 -16.38 3.40
CA ARG A 268 8.99 -16.71 3.74
C ARG A 268 8.82 -18.19 4.06
N GLY A 269 9.62 -19.07 3.47
CA GLY A 269 9.60 -20.50 3.76
C GLY A 269 10.16 -20.82 5.14
N HIS A 270 11.30 -20.22 5.51
CA HIS A 270 11.84 -20.31 6.87
C HIS A 270 10.84 -19.78 7.91
N PHE A 271 10.18 -18.65 7.62
CA PHE A 271 9.15 -18.12 8.52
C PHE A 271 7.99 -19.11 8.73
N LEU A 272 7.54 -19.80 7.67
CA LEU A 272 6.47 -20.79 7.76
C LEU A 272 6.91 -22.05 8.50
N GLU A 273 8.13 -22.54 8.27
CA GLU A 273 8.70 -23.67 9.03
C GLU A 273 8.77 -23.33 10.53
N ALA A 274 9.20 -22.11 10.86
CA ALA A 274 9.24 -21.65 12.24
C ALA A 274 7.86 -21.61 12.91
N LYS A 275 6.81 -21.26 12.16
CA LYS A 275 5.42 -21.31 12.66
C LYS A 275 4.92 -22.74 12.84
N GLU A 276 5.28 -23.68 11.96
CA GLU A 276 5.00 -25.12 12.15
C GLU A 276 5.72 -25.67 13.39
N GLU A 277 7.02 -25.38 13.54
CA GLU A 277 7.80 -25.82 14.70
C GLU A 277 7.29 -25.20 16.02
N LEU A 278 6.77 -23.96 16.02
CA LEU A 278 6.06 -23.43 17.17
C LEU A 278 4.74 -24.18 17.44
N ALA A 279 3.96 -24.47 16.40
CA ALA A 279 2.68 -25.17 16.53
C ALA A 279 2.83 -26.61 17.05
N THR A 280 3.97 -27.26 16.78
CA THR A 280 4.32 -28.60 17.26
C THR A 280 5.10 -28.60 18.59
N GLY A 281 5.48 -27.43 19.12
CA GLY A 281 6.14 -27.25 20.43
C GLY A 281 7.67 -27.19 20.39
N ASN A 282 8.29 -27.25 19.22
CA ASN A 282 9.75 -27.23 19.00
C ASN A 282 10.32 -25.81 18.99
N ALA A 283 10.17 -25.07 20.10
CA ALA A 283 10.60 -23.66 20.19
C ALA A 283 12.08 -23.40 19.81
N ALA A 284 12.99 -24.35 20.06
CA ALA A 284 14.39 -24.23 19.66
C ALA A 284 14.60 -24.28 18.13
N ALA A 285 13.89 -25.16 17.43
CA ALA A 285 13.94 -25.23 15.97
C ALA A 285 13.27 -24.00 15.34
N ALA A 286 12.11 -23.61 15.87
CA ALA A 286 11.42 -22.38 15.46
C ALA A 286 12.31 -21.14 15.59
N ARG A 287 13.05 -21.00 16.69
CA ARG A 287 14.00 -19.88 16.89
C ARG A 287 15.04 -19.80 15.79
N THR A 288 15.64 -20.93 15.40
CA THR A 288 16.58 -20.98 14.27
C THR A 288 15.89 -20.51 12.98
N HIS A 289 14.74 -21.09 12.65
CA HIS A 289 14.05 -20.76 11.40
C HIS A 289 13.51 -19.31 11.36
N PHE A 290 13.09 -18.69 12.45
CA PHE A 290 12.75 -17.26 12.44
C PHE A 290 13.98 -16.34 12.28
N LEU A 291 15.13 -16.71 12.85
CA LEU A 291 16.37 -15.93 12.65
C LEU A 291 16.84 -16.02 11.19
N GLU A 292 16.78 -17.21 10.58
CA GLU A 292 17.00 -17.35 9.14
C GLU A 292 15.97 -16.51 8.35
N ALA A 293 14.70 -16.50 8.73
CA ALA A 293 13.69 -15.65 8.07
C ALA A 293 13.93 -14.13 8.23
N LEU A 294 14.60 -13.70 9.31
CA LEU A 294 14.96 -12.31 9.58
C LEU A 294 16.20 -11.89 8.78
N ASP A 295 17.24 -12.73 8.75
CA ASP A 295 18.55 -12.40 8.19
C ASP A 295 18.66 -12.75 6.70
N LEU A 296 17.98 -13.81 6.24
CA LEU A 296 17.91 -14.19 4.84
C LEU A 296 16.86 -13.35 4.12
N ASN A 297 17.32 -12.66 3.08
CA ASN A 297 16.55 -12.36 1.87
C ASN A 297 15.17 -11.68 1.99
N ASP A 298 14.76 -11.11 3.13
CA ASP A 298 13.63 -10.16 3.18
C ASP A 298 13.96 -8.91 2.35
N SER A 299 13.15 -8.65 1.31
CA SER A 299 13.44 -7.59 0.36
C SER A 299 13.09 -6.18 0.86
N ARG A 300 12.43 -6.04 2.03
CA ARG A 300 11.99 -4.75 2.61
C ARG A 300 12.27 -4.66 4.11
N LEU A 301 13.55 -4.76 4.46
CA LEU A 301 14.03 -4.65 5.83
C LEU A 301 13.91 -3.21 6.39
N PHE A 302 12.74 -2.92 6.96
CA PHE A 302 12.48 -1.82 7.91
C PHE A 302 12.69 -2.27 9.37
N ARG A 303 13.59 -3.23 9.59
CA ARG A 303 13.97 -3.81 10.88
C ARG A 303 15.43 -4.24 10.80
N ALA A 304 16.16 -4.14 11.91
CA ALA A 304 17.54 -4.60 11.99
C ALA A 304 17.63 -6.13 11.89
N PRO A 305 18.58 -6.67 11.09
CA PRO A 305 18.92 -8.10 11.12
C PRO A 305 19.76 -8.45 12.36
N SER A 306 19.76 -9.70 12.78
CA SER A 306 20.38 -10.16 14.03
C SER A 306 21.88 -9.86 14.07
N TYR A 307 22.57 -10.06 12.95
CA TYR A 307 24.00 -9.85 12.82
C TYR A 307 24.42 -8.38 13.02
N GLN A 308 23.51 -7.41 12.82
CA GLN A 308 23.79 -5.99 13.02
C GLN A 308 23.89 -5.66 14.52
N ASN A 309 23.00 -6.21 15.36
CA ASN A 309 23.09 -6.09 16.81
C ASN A 309 24.36 -6.80 17.34
N LEU A 310 24.69 -7.98 16.82
CA LEU A 310 25.94 -8.68 17.17
C LEU A 310 27.20 -7.87 16.80
N ALA A 311 27.18 -7.15 15.68
CA ALA A 311 28.28 -6.26 15.29
C ALA A 311 28.37 -5.02 16.18
N LEU A 312 27.23 -4.45 16.59
CA LEU A 312 27.16 -3.30 17.50
C LEU A 312 27.68 -3.66 18.91
N LEU A 313 27.31 -4.83 19.44
CA LEU A 313 27.84 -5.37 20.70
C LEU A 313 29.37 -5.50 20.66
N ARG A 314 29.93 -6.02 19.55
CA ARG A 314 31.38 -6.12 19.35
C ARG A 314 32.07 -4.76 19.28
N LEU A 315 31.48 -3.81 18.56
CA LEU A 315 32.01 -2.45 18.46
C LEU A 315 32.03 -1.77 19.84
N ALA A 316 30.96 -1.90 20.62
CA ALA A 316 30.88 -1.31 21.95
C ALA A 316 31.97 -1.84 22.89
N ALA A 317 32.20 -3.16 22.87
CA ALA A 317 33.27 -3.80 23.64
C ALA A 317 34.68 -3.40 23.16
N GLN A 318 34.89 -3.20 21.85
CA GLN A 318 36.16 -2.74 21.27
C GLN A 318 36.48 -1.27 21.63
N GLU A 319 35.47 -0.41 21.62
CA GLU A 319 35.59 1.02 21.93
C GLU A 319 35.48 1.33 23.44
N GLY A 320 35.14 0.34 24.27
CA GLY A 320 34.98 0.50 25.72
C GLY A 320 33.84 1.45 26.11
N VAL A 321 32.74 1.45 25.35
CA VAL A 321 31.57 2.30 25.62
C VAL A 321 30.43 1.50 26.27
N PRO A 322 29.65 2.09 27.21
CA PRO A 322 28.44 1.47 27.76
C PRO A 322 27.48 0.96 26.69
N MET A 323 26.93 -0.23 26.93
CA MET A 323 26.11 -0.97 25.97
C MET A 323 24.91 -1.62 26.66
N LEU A 324 23.70 -1.36 26.16
CA LEU A 324 22.48 -2.07 26.58
C LEU A 324 22.00 -3.02 25.48
N ASP A 325 21.99 -4.31 25.79
CA ASP A 325 21.42 -5.36 24.94
C ASP A 325 19.90 -5.46 25.12
N LEU A 326 19.20 -4.38 24.75
CA LEU A 326 17.74 -4.30 24.76
C LEU A 326 17.09 -5.35 23.84
N ALA A 327 17.77 -5.85 22.81
CA ALA A 327 17.25 -6.92 21.96
C ALA A 327 17.13 -8.23 22.76
N ARG A 328 18.16 -8.59 23.53
CA ARG A 328 18.10 -9.71 24.48
C ARG A 328 17.03 -9.48 25.56
N VAL A 329 16.92 -8.27 26.13
CA VAL A 329 15.90 -7.98 27.16
C VAL A 329 14.47 -8.15 26.62
N PHE A 330 14.20 -7.72 25.38
CA PHE A 330 12.91 -7.95 24.74
C PHE A 330 12.65 -9.43 24.48
N ASP A 331 13.64 -10.20 24.02
CA ASP A 331 13.52 -11.65 23.86
C ASP A 331 13.22 -12.34 25.19
N GLU A 332 13.95 -12.03 26.26
CA GLU A 332 13.79 -12.63 27.60
C GLU A 332 12.42 -12.33 28.24
N ARG A 333 11.82 -11.16 27.94
CA ARG A 333 10.48 -10.80 28.39
C ARG A 333 9.36 -11.24 27.45
N SER A 334 9.69 -11.81 26.29
CA SER A 334 8.70 -12.32 25.34
C SER A 334 8.47 -13.84 25.50
N PRO A 335 7.24 -14.34 25.27
CA PRO A 335 6.98 -15.77 25.29
C PRO A 335 7.94 -16.56 24.40
N GLN A 336 8.45 -17.67 24.94
CA GLN A 336 9.41 -18.59 24.33
C GLN A 336 10.80 -17.99 24.03
N GLY A 337 11.14 -16.82 24.58
CA GLY A 337 12.44 -16.19 24.34
C GLY A 337 12.56 -15.53 22.97
N MET A 338 11.44 -15.07 22.39
CA MET A 338 11.40 -14.53 21.02
C MET A 338 10.47 -13.33 20.91
N THR A 339 11.02 -12.17 20.55
CA THR A 339 10.29 -10.89 20.46
C THR A 339 9.13 -10.95 19.46
N GLY A 340 7.94 -10.70 19.98
CA GLY A 340 6.66 -10.74 19.25
C GLY A 340 5.76 -9.53 19.54
N PHE A 341 4.46 -9.72 19.32
CA PHE A 341 3.45 -8.65 19.33
C PHE A 341 3.02 -8.14 20.71
N GLU A 342 3.57 -8.68 21.80
CA GLU A 342 3.41 -8.16 23.16
C GLU A 342 4.20 -6.85 23.34
N LEU A 343 5.46 -6.85 22.89
CA LEU A 343 6.38 -5.72 23.05
C LEU A 343 6.53 -4.88 21.77
N MET A 344 6.00 -5.33 20.64
CA MET A 344 6.02 -4.61 19.35
C MET A 344 4.61 -4.44 18.76
N ASP A 345 4.30 -3.27 18.21
CA ASP A 345 3.06 -3.06 17.43
C ASP A 345 3.22 -3.48 15.95
N ASP A 346 4.44 -3.42 15.41
CA ASP A 346 4.77 -3.84 14.04
C ASP A 346 6.15 -4.55 13.95
N MET A 347 6.90 -4.36 12.86
CA MET A 347 8.22 -4.96 12.67
C MET A 347 9.31 -4.44 13.62
N CYS A 348 9.19 -3.20 14.12
CA CYS A 348 10.28 -2.55 14.88
C CYS A 348 9.86 -1.42 15.83
N HIS A 349 8.58 -1.04 15.87
CA HIS A 349 8.07 -0.02 16.78
C HIS A 349 7.54 -0.66 18.08
N PRO A 350 8.12 -0.33 19.26
CA PRO A 350 7.69 -0.90 20.53
C PRO A 350 6.27 -0.46 20.94
N THR A 351 5.51 -1.37 21.57
CA THR A 351 4.25 -1.06 22.29
C THR A 351 4.51 -0.11 23.45
N LEU A 352 3.46 0.41 24.11
CA LEU A 352 3.63 1.18 25.35
C LEU A 352 4.45 0.44 26.41
N GLU A 353 4.26 -0.88 26.53
CA GLU A 353 5.05 -1.75 27.42
C GLU A 353 6.51 -1.83 26.96
N GLY A 354 6.76 -1.99 25.65
CA GLY A 354 8.10 -1.89 25.09
C GLY A 354 8.76 -0.51 25.27
N GLN A 355 8.01 0.60 25.21
CA GLN A 355 8.53 1.95 25.48
C GLN A 355 8.92 2.12 26.96
N VAL A 356 8.12 1.58 27.88
CA VAL A 356 8.42 1.55 29.33
C VAL A 356 9.63 0.67 29.61
N LEU A 357 9.75 -0.49 28.98
CA LEU A 357 10.88 -1.39 29.09
C LEU A 357 12.20 -0.72 28.68
N ILE A 358 12.26 -0.09 27.50
CA ILE A 358 13.45 0.64 27.05
C ILE A 358 13.82 1.76 28.04
N ALA A 359 12.83 2.52 28.52
CA ALA A 359 13.05 3.60 29.46
C ALA A 359 13.55 3.12 30.83
N ALA A 360 13.04 2.00 31.33
CA ALA A 360 13.42 1.42 32.62
C ALA A 360 14.85 0.87 32.62
N GLU A 361 15.24 0.13 31.59
CA GLU A 361 16.62 -0.38 31.43
C GLU A 361 17.62 0.78 31.30
N LEU A 362 17.27 1.83 30.56
CA LEU A 362 18.07 3.05 30.48
C LEU A 362 18.16 3.78 31.83
N ALA A 363 17.05 3.97 32.53
CA ALA A 363 17.02 4.69 33.80
C ALA A 363 17.83 3.96 34.89
N ALA A 364 17.69 2.63 34.99
CA ALA A 364 18.45 1.80 35.92
C ALA A 364 19.96 1.86 35.64
N ALA A 365 20.36 1.75 34.37
CA ALA A 365 21.77 1.81 33.98
C ALA A 365 22.40 3.19 34.23
N ILE A 366 21.69 4.27 33.89
CA ILE A 366 22.17 5.65 34.10
C ILE A 366 22.23 5.99 35.60
N ALA A 367 21.27 5.51 36.40
CA ALA A 367 21.28 5.69 37.85
C ALA A 367 22.42 4.90 38.53
N ALA A 368 22.77 3.72 38.01
CA ALA A 368 23.90 2.92 38.48
C ALA A 368 25.26 3.56 38.15
N ASP A 369 25.39 4.19 36.98
CA ASP A 369 26.61 4.89 36.55
C ASP A 369 26.81 6.25 37.25
N HIS A 370 25.73 6.85 37.79
CA HIS A 370 25.74 8.17 38.46
C HIS A 370 25.04 8.17 39.84
N PRO A 371 25.52 7.38 40.82
CA PRO A 371 24.87 7.18 42.12
C PRO A 371 24.96 8.40 43.07
N ASP A 372 25.85 9.34 42.77
CA ASP A 372 25.95 10.65 43.40
C ASP A 372 24.75 11.56 43.04
N ARG A 373 24.20 11.38 41.84
CA ARG A 373 23.12 12.19 41.30
C ARG A 373 21.76 11.52 41.34
N PHE A 374 21.71 10.20 41.20
CA PHE A 374 20.49 9.41 41.19
C PHE A 374 20.46 8.38 42.32
N GLU A 375 19.26 8.02 42.76
CA GLU A 375 19.06 6.87 43.63
C GLU A 375 19.15 5.59 42.77
N PRO A 376 20.00 4.60 43.13
CA PRO A 376 20.04 3.32 42.42
C PRO A 376 18.66 2.64 42.46
N VAL A 377 18.18 2.21 41.30
CA VAL A 377 16.87 1.60 41.11
C VAL A 377 16.97 0.45 40.11
N ALA A 378 16.26 -0.66 40.33
CA ALA A 378 16.22 -1.79 39.40
C ALA A 378 15.23 -1.50 38.26
N ALA A 379 15.50 -2.06 37.06
CA ALA A 379 14.59 -1.93 35.93
C ALA A 379 13.22 -2.59 36.25
N GLU A 380 13.23 -3.71 36.98
CA GLU A 380 12.04 -4.42 37.45
C GLU A 380 11.11 -3.53 38.27
N ASP A 381 11.65 -2.72 39.19
CA ASP A 381 10.87 -1.83 40.06
C ASP A 381 10.22 -0.69 39.25
N LEU A 382 10.91 -0.20 38.22
CA LEU A 382 10.37 0.81 37.30
C LEU A 382 9.27 0.22 36.42
N ILE A 383 9.45 -1.01 35.91
CA ILE A 383 8.49 -1.72 35.05
C ILE A 383 7.24 -2.12 35.84
N ALA A 384 7.38 -2.58 37.09
CA ALA A 384 6.26 -2.89 37.98
C ALA A 384 5.32 -1.68 38.20
N ARG A 385 5.82 -0.46 37.97
CA ARG A 385 5.10 0.81 38.08
C ARG A 385 4.63 1.38 36.73
N GLN A 386 4.55 0.55 35.68
CA GLN A 386 4.10 0.94 34.34
C GLN A 386 2.83 1.82 34.32
N SER A 387 1.82 1.49 35.12
CA SER A 387 0.59 2.30 35.23
C SER A 387 0.87 3.73 35.67
N ASP A 388 1.65 3.93 36.75
CA ASP A 388 2.01 5.24 37.30
C ASP A 388 2.66 6.13 36.23
N TRP A 389 3.54 5.55 35.41
CA TRP A 389 4.24 6.28 34.36
C TRP A 389 3.32 6.67 33.20
N LEU A 390 2.41 5.78 32.77
CA LEU A 390 1.45 6.07 31.71
C LEU A 390 0.40 7.10 32.15
N ASP A 391 -0.03 7.06 33.41
CA ASP A 391 -0.91 8.07 34.02
C ASP A 391 -0.23 9.45 34.08
N ARG A 392 1.05 9.51 34.52
CA ARG A 392 1.87 10.73 34.47
C ARG A 392 2.04 11.27 33.05
N MET A 393 2.16 10.38 32.06
CA MET A 393 2.24 10.76 30.65
C MET A 393 0.91 11.27 30.08
N LYS A 394 -0.20 11.09 30.82
CA LYS A 394 -1.59 11.42 30.43
C LYS A 394 -2.06 10.62 29.22
N VAL A 395 -1.74 9.33 29.20
CA VAL A 395 -2.18 8.38 28.16
C VAL A 395 -3.64 8.03 28.38
N THR A 396 -4.54 8.75 27.71
CA THR A 396 -5.99 8.47 27.81
C THR A 396 -6.44 7.40 26.80
N PRO A 397 -7.58 6.74 27.01
CA PRO A 397 -8.16 5.82 26.03
C PRO A 397 -8.40 6.48 24.66
N GLU A 398 -8.77 7.75 24.62
CA GLU A 398 -9.02 8.52 23.39
C GLU A 398 -7.73 8.77 22.61
N PHE A 399 -6.64 9.13 23.31
CA PHE A 399 -5.32 9.22 22.70
C PHE A 399 -4.89 7.87 22.13
N LEU A 400 -4.98 6.80 22.92
CA LEU A 400 -4.60 5.46 22.48
C LEU A 400 -5.45 5.01 21.27
N ALA A 401 -6.74 5.33 21.24
CA ALA A 401 -7.62 5.07 20.12
C ALA A 401 -7.18 5.83 18.85
N GLU A 402 -6.88 7.12 18.93
CA GLU A 402 -6.37 7.92 17.80
C GLU A 402 -5.11 7.26 17.20
N ARG A 403 -4.19 6.80 18.04
CA ARG A 403 -2.91 6.24 17.60
C ARG A 403 -3.02 4.82 17.05
N ILE A 404 -3.83 3.97 17.67
CA ILE A 404 -4.12 2.63 17.14
C ILE A 404 -4.89 2.74 15.82
N GLN A 405 -5.85 3.66 15.69
CA GLN A 405 -6.56 3.92 14.43
C GLN A 405 -5.59 4.32 13.31
N GLY A 406 -4.69 5.26 13.57
CA GLY A 406 -3.68 5.68 12.60
C GLY A 406 -2.77 4.53 12.17
N MET A 407 -2.31 3.70 13.11
CA MET A 407 -1.44 2.55 12.77
C MET A 407 -2.20 1.44 12.04
N ALA A 408 -3.40 1.06 12.51
CA ALA A 408 -4.23 0.06 11.85
C ALA A 408 -4.56 0.46 10.40
N PHE A 409 -4.78 1.76 10.15
CA PHE A 409 -4.90 2.31 8.81
C PHE A 409 -3.58 2.13 8.01
N CYS A 410 -2.44 2.60 8.52
CA CYS A 410 -1.15 2.40 7.84
C CYS A 410 -0.90 0.92 7.47
N LEU A 411 -1.11 -0.02 8.40
CA LEU A 411 -0.92 -1.45 8.13
C LEU A 411 -1.90 -1.98 7.07
N ALA A 412 -3.18 -1.64 7.18
CA ALA A 412 -4.23 -2.07 6.26
C ALA A 412 -4.02 -1.58 4.82
N PHE A 413 -3.41 -0.40 4.64
CA PHE A 413 -3.32 0.26 3.33
C PHE A 413 -1.93 0.21 2.68
N GLN A 414 -0.84 0.18 3.44
CA GLN A 414 0.53 0.17 2.89
C GLN A 414 1.00 -1.23 2.48
N PHE A 415 0.47 -2.28 3.12
CA PHE A 415 0.90 -3.66 2.87
C PHE A 415 -0.16 -4.45 2.12
N ASP A 416 0.29 -5.45 1.38
CA ASP A 416 -0.51 -6.35 0.55
C ASP A 416 -0.14 -7.79 0.90
N ASP A 417 -0.22 -8.06 2.20
CA ASP A 417 0.21 -9.29 2.84
C ASP A 417 -0.89 -9.76 3.79
N ARG A 418 -1.26 -11.05 3.68
CA ARG A 418 -2.32 -11.64 4.48
C ARG A 418 -2.04 -11.53 5.98
N GLN A 419 -0.80 -11.75 6.42
CA GLN A 419 -0.43 -11.68 7.83
C GLN A 419 -0.39 -10.26 8.37
N ILE A 420 0.09 -9.28 7.59
CA ILE A 420 0.06 -7.88 8.01
C ILE A 420 -1.38 -7.37 8.11
N ASN A 421 -2.27 -7.84 7.22
CA ASN A 421 -3.70 -7.60 7.32
C ASN A 421 -4.32 -8.23 8.59
N GLU A 422 -3.90 -9.43 9.03
CA GLU A 422 -4.33 -9.98 10.33
C GLU A 422 -3.91 -9.07 11.51
N GLN A 423 -2.72 -8.46 11.44
CA GLN A 423 -2.28 -7.53 12.48
C GLN A 423 -3.04 -6.22 12.47
N ALA A 424 -3.39 -5.71 11.28
CA ALA A 424 -4.34 -4.61 11.17
C ALA A 424 -5.69 -5.00 11.82
N VAL A 425 -6.24 -6.19 11.56
CA VAL A 425 -7.46 -6.68 12.24
C VAL A 425 -7.30 -6.79 13.75
N ARG A 426 -6.15 -7.28 14.28
CA ARG A 426 -5.86 -7.31 15.72
C ARG A 426 -5.83 -5.91 16.34
N LEU A 427 -5.21 -4.94 15.68
CA LEU A 427 -5.20 -3.54 16.12
C LEU A 427 -6.60 -2.92 16.08
N LEU A 428 -7.41 -3.22 15.06
CA LEU A 428 -8.82 -2.80 15.00
C LEU A 428 -9.64 -3.44 16.13
N GLY A 429 -9.36 -4.68 16.52
CA GLY A 429 -9.93 -5.31 17.72
C GLY A 429 -9.59 -4.55 19.01
N ARG A 430 -8.33 -4.15 19.20
CA ARG A 430 -7.92 -3.28 20.33
C ARG A 430 -8.65 -1.94 20.29
N LEU A 431 -8.74 -1.30 19.11
CA LEU A 431 -9.46 -0.04 18.92
C LEU A 431 -10.95 -0.16 19.25
N GLN A 432 -11.59 -1.27 18.88
CA GLN A 432 -12.99 -1.54 19.19
C GLN A 432 -13.24 -1.69 20.69
N GLY A 433 -12.27 -2.22 21.45
CA GLY A 433 -12.33 -2.28 22.92
C GLY A 433 -12.18 -0.91 23.59
N LEU A 434 -11.37 -0.02 23.02
CA LEU A 434 -11.19 1.35 23.51
C LEU A 434 -12.34 2.28 23.15
N VAL A 435 -12.98 2.04 21.99
CA VAL A 435 -14.10 2.85 21.50
C VAL A 435 -15.27 1.94 21.07
N PRO A 436 -16.02 1.34 22.02
CA PRO A 436 -17.07 0.36 21.73
C PRO A 436 -18.18 0.86 20.79
N GLU A 437 -18.48 2.15 20.82
CA GLU A 437 -19.49 2.80 19.97
C GLU A 437 -19.00 3.09 18.54
N SER A 438 -17.70 2.99 18.28
CA SER A 438 -17.15 3.25 16.95
C SER A 438 -17.50 2.12 15.99
N THR A 439 -18.01 2.48 14.81
CA THR A 439 -18.23 1.54 13.69
C THR A 439 -16.98 1.34 12.84
N LEU A 440 -16.01 2.25 12.91
CA LEU A 440 -14.81 2.24 12.07
C LEU A 440 -13.99 0.94 12.14
N PRO A 441 -13.82 0.28 13.31
CA PRO A 441 -13.07 -0.97 13.37
C PRO A 441 -13.76 -2.09 12.57
N ASP A 442 -15.04 -2.35 12.85
CA ASP A 442 -15.84 -3.34 12.13
C ASP A 442 -15.88 -3.09 10.62
N LEU A 443 -15.91 -1.82 10.18
CA LEU A 443 -15.88 -1.43 8.77
C LEU A 443 -14.53 -1.72 8.09
N LEU A 444 -13.42 -1.38 8.76
CA LEU A 444 -12.07 -1.65 8.25
C LEU A 444 -11.74 -3.15 8.27
N VAL A 445 -12.20 -3.89 9.29
CA VAL A 445 -12.13 -5.37 9.32
C VAL A 445 -12.92 -5.95 8.16
N GLY A 446 -14.14 -5.45 7.91
CA GLY A 446 -14.95 -5.86 6.77
C GLY A 446 -14.18 -5.77 5.46
N LEU A 447 -13.62 -4.58 5.16
CA LEU A 447 -12.83 -4.31 3.96
C LEU A 447 -11.57 -5.20 3.84
N LEU A 448 -10.85 -5.43 4.94
CA LEU A 448 -9.68 -6.31 4.97
C LEU A 448 -10.03 -7.77 4.68
N ARG A 449 -11.14 -8.27 5.23
CA ARG A 449 -11.61 -9.65 5.02
C ARG A 449 -12.03 -9.87 3.56
N LEU A 450 -12.65 -8.89 2.90
CA LEU A 450 -12.93 -8.98 1.45
C LEU A 450 -11.65 -9.13 0.63
N ARG A 451 -10.62 -8.35 0.96
CA ARG A 451 -9.32 -8.36 0.27
C ARG A 451 -8.56 -9.69 0.42
N GLN A 452 -8.91 -10.48 1.44
CA GLN A 452 -8.38 -11.82 1.68
C GLN A 452 -9.29 -12.94 1.13
N ASP A 453 -10.26 -12.60 0.27
CA ASP A 453 -11.32 -13.49 -0.27
C ASP A 453 -12.23 -14.13 0.80
N GLN A 454 -12.24 -13.58 2.03
CA GLN A 454 -13.05 -14.04 3.16
C GLN A 454 -14.40 -13.30 3.20
N ALA A 455 -15.20 -13.46 2.14
CA ALA A 455 -16.44 -12.70 1.92
C ALA A 455 -17.46 -12.81 3.07
N GLU A 456 -17.66 -14.01 3.64
CA GLU A 456 -18.58 -14.22 4.78
C GLU A 456 -18.12 -13.51 6.07
N ALA A 457 -16.82 -13.52 6.35
CA ALA A 457 -16.23 -12.78 7.47
C ALA A 457 -16.35 -11.26 7.24
N GLY A 458 -16.15 -10.80 6.00
CA GLY A 458 -16.36 -9.41 5.61
C GLY A 458 -17.81 -8.97 5.85
N GLN A 459 -18.78 -9.72 5.32
CA GLN A 459 -20.22 -9.48 5.54
C GLN A 459 -20.59 -9.47 7.03
N SER A 460 -20.03 -10.38 7.82
CA SER A 460 -20.27 -10.46 9.27
C SER A 460 -19.80 -9.21 10.02
N ALA A 461 -18.64 -8.66 9.62
CA ALA A 461 -18.10 -7.42 10.17
C ALA A 461 -18.90 -6.18 9.73
N PHE A 462 -19.30 -6.06 8.46
CA PHE A 462 -20.20 -4.99 8.01
C PHE A 462 -21.56 -5.04 8.74
N ALA A 463 -22.09 -6.23 8.99
CA ALA A 463 -23.31 -6.41 9.78
C ALA A 463 -23.12 -6.01 11.26
N ALA A 464 -21.91 -6.16 11.82
CA ALA A 464 -21.60 -5.65 13.16
C ALA A 464 -21.58 -4.12 13.21
N ALA A 465 -20.92 -3.47 12.24
CA ALA A 465 -20.94 -2.00 12.11
C ALA A 465 -22.38 -1.45 11.98
N LEU A 466 -23.21 -2.08 11.15
CA LEU A 466 -24.63 -1.73 10.98
C LEU A 466 -25.43 -1.88 12.28
N ARG A 467 -25.17 -2.93 13.08
CA ARG A 467 -25.82 -3.13 14.38
C ARG A 467 -25.42 -2.09 15.43
N ARG A 468 -24.16 -1.62 15.43
CA ARG A 468 -23.70 -0.58 16.37
C ARG A 468 -24.31 0.78 16.08
N SER A 469 -24.32 1.21 14.82
CA SER A 469 -24.88 2.52 14.46
C SER A 469 -25.38 2.55 13.01
N PRO A 470 -26.69 2.25 12.79
CA PRO A 470 -27.31 2.29 11.46
C PRO A 470 -27.14 3.65 10.76
N GLU A 471 -27.19 4.76 11.52
CA GLU A 471 -27.02 6.11 10.99
C GLU A 471 -25.58 6.46 10.58
N HIS A 472 -24.57 5.90 11.25
CA HIS A 472 -23.16 6.14 10.90
C HIS A 472 -22.76 5.41 9.62
N VAL A 473 -23.34 4.24 9.32
CA VAL A 473 -23.06 3.54 8.06
C VAL A 473 -23.61 4.32 6.85
N GLY A 474 -24.79 4.93 6.99
CA GLY A 474 -25.32 5.88 5.98
C GLY A 474 -24.53 7.19 5.87
N ARG A 475 -23.85 7.62 6.96
CA ARG A 475 -22.98 8.80 7.00
C ARG A 475 -21.50 8.50 6.73
N MET A 476 -21.12 7.23 6.50
CA MET A 476 -19.73 6.78 6.46
C MET A 476 -18.87 7.72 5.64
N GLU A 477 -17.82 8.23 6.28
CA GLU A 477 -17.06 9.35 5.76
C GLU A 477 -16.56 9.04 4.35
N LYS A 478 -17.08 9.82 3.39
CA LYS A 478 -16.69 9.76 1.97
C LYS A 478 -15.18 9.69 1.78
N PHE A 479 -14.41 10.24 2.72
CA PHE A 479 -12.95 10.19 2.75
C PHE A 479 -12.37 8.76 2.81
N TYR A 480 -12.81 7.90 3.73
CA TYR A 480 -12.16 6.60 3.96
C TYR A 480 -12.48 5.59 2.84
N LEU A 481 -13.75 5.46 2.45
CA LEU A 481 -14.12 4.55 1.34
C LEU A 481 -13.56 5.03 -0.01
N HIS A 482 -13.57 6.34 -0.28
CA HIS A 482 -12.96 6.90 -1.49
C HIS A 482 -11.41 6.82 -1.45
N SER A 483 -10.78 6.70 -0.29
CA SER A 483 -9.34 6.44 -0.20
C SER A 483 -9.03 4.98 -0.51
N PHE A 484 -9.82 4.05 0.03
CA PHE A 484 -9.76 2.61 -0.27
C PHE A 484 -9.95 2.34 -1.77
N LEU A 485 -11.03 2.86 -2.37
CA LEU A 485 -11.38 2.65 -3.78
C LEU A 485 -10.46 3.33 -4.79
N ARG A 486 -9.59 4.25 -4.35
CA ARG A 486 -8.70 5.04 -5.23
C ARG A 486 -7.26 4.52 -5.27
N TRP A 487 -6.87 3.68 -4.31
CA TRP A 487 -5.48 3.22 -4.18
C TRP A 487 -5.16 1.93 -4.95
N ARG A 488 -6.16 1.13 -5.37
CA ARG A 488 -5.92 -0.07 -6.18
C ARG A 488 -7.04 -0.41 -7.16
N ASP A 489 -6.64 -1.26 -8.12
CA ASP A 489 -7.31 -1.64 -9.35
C ASP A 489 -8.74 -2.20 -9.16
N PRO A 490 -9.76 -1.73 -9.93
CA PRO A 490 -11.12 -2.30 -9.91
C PRO A 490 -11.21 -3.78 -10.32
N TYR A 491 -10.14 -4.42 -10.80
CA TYR A 491 -10.14 -5.86 -11.11
C TYR A 491 -10.34 -6.79 -9.89
N LEU A 492 -10.01 -6.36 -8.67
CA LEU A 492 -10.28 -7.15 -7.44
C LEU A 492 -11.78 -7.26 -7.10
N TRP A 493 -12.63 -6.46 -7.75
CA TRP A 493 -14.08 -6.40 -7.52
C TRP A 493 -14.86 -7.61 -8.10
N VAL A 494 -14.20 -8.45 -8.92
CA VAL A 494 -14.83 -9.48 -9.76
C VAL A 494 -14.60 -10.92 -9.24
N GLN A 495 -13.82 -11.12 -8.17
CA GLN A 495 -13.48 -12.48 -7.67
C GLN A 495 -14.36 -13.00 -6.52
N ALA A 496 -15.31 -12.21 -6.01
CA ALA A 496 -16.32 -12.73 -5.08
C ALA A 496 -17.14 -13.84 -5.76
N LYS A 497 -17.18 -15.03 -5.15
CA LYS A 497 -17.82 -16.23 -5.73
C LYS A 497 -19.30 -16.01 -6.06
N PRO A 498 -19.85 -16.72 -7.07
CA PRO A 498 -21.28 -16.72 -7.35
C PRO A 498 -22.06 -17.18 -6.12
N GLY A 499 -22.93 -16.31 -5.58
CA GLY A 499 -23.76 -16.59 -4.40
C GLY A 499 -23.61 -15.60 -3.25
N THR A 500 -22.45 -14.95 -3.08
CA THR A 500 -22.25 -13.94 -2.04
C THR A 500 -22.83 -12.59 -2.44
N SER A 501 -24.05 -12.29 -1.96
CA SER A 501 -24.71 -11.00 -2.22
C SER A 501 -23.96 -9.83 -1.57
N PHE A 502 -23.37 -8.98 -2.41
CA PHE A 502 -22.70 -7.74 -1.98
C PHE A 502 -23.61 -6.50 -2.01
N LEU A 503 -24.85 -6.66 -2.45
CA LEU A 503 -25.81 -5.60 -2.75
C LEU A 503 -26.06 -4.62 -1.59
N PRO A 504 -26.25 -5.05 -0.31
CA PRO A 504 -26.61 -4.12 0.76
C PRO A 504 -25.58 -3.01 1.02
N VAL A 505 -24.29 -3.27 0.79
CA VAL A 505 -23.22 -2.28 0.99
C VAL A 505 -23.11 -1.34 -0.20
N LEU A 506 -23.39 -1.83 -1.41
CA LEU A 506 -23.34 -1.05 -2.64
C LEU A 506 -24.49 -0.06 -2.73
N ASP A 507 -25.71 -0.49 -2.39
CA ASP A 507 -26.92 0.35 -2.45
C ASP A 507 -26.82 1.53 -1.47
N ILE A 508 -26.30 1.30 -0.25
CA ILE A 508 -26.04 2.36 0.75
C ILE A 508 -24.99 3.35 0.24
N TYR A 509 -23.89 2.88 -0.38
CA TYR A 509 -22.84 3.75 -0.89
C TYR A 509 -23.31 4.60 -2.09
N LEU A 510 -24.02 3.99 -3.05
CA LEU A 510 -24.54 4.71 -4.23
C LEU A 510 -25.60 5.75 -3.85
N ALA A 511 -26.50 5.43 -2.90
CA ALA A 511 -27.48 6.38 -2.38
C ALA A 511 -26.83 7.58 -1.65
N ALA A 512 -25.77 7.34 -0.85
CA ALA A 512 -25.09 8.39 -0.10
C ALA A 512 -24.12 9.24 -0.94
N ALA A 513 -23.64 8.76 -2.09
CA ALA A 513 -22.53 9.38 -2.82
C ALA A 513 -22.87 10.73 -3.47
N GLY A 514 -23.99 10.85 -4.21
CA GLY A 514 -24.40 12.07 -4.93
C GLY A 514 -23.37 12.58 -5.98
N LYS A 515 -22.39 11.73 -6.32
CA LYS A 515 -21.26 12.00 -7.20
C LYS A 515 -21.02 10.75 -8.02
N GLY A 516 -21.50 10.75 -9.25
CA GLY A 516 -21.13 9.73 -10.22
C GLY A 516 -19.66 9.83 -10.65
N PRO A 517 -19.17 8.81 -11.37
CA PRO A 517 -17.74 8.49 -11.35
C PRO A 517 -16.94 9.11 -12.51
N LYS A 518 -15.65 8.76 -12.56
CA LYS A 518 -14.63 9.07 -13.58
C LYS A 518 -13.78 7.80 -13.72
N LYS A 519 -13.18 7.41 -14.85
CA LYS A 519 -13.01 7.94 -16.22
C LYS A 519 -13.27 6.76 -17.19
N PRO A 520 -13.42 6.98 -18.52
CA PRO A 520 -13.69 5.89 -19.46
C PRO A 520 -12.58 4.83 -19.52
N VAL A 521 -13.02 3.59 -19.75
CA VAL A 521 -12.18 2.39 -19.87
C VAL A 521 -11.46 2.40 -21.22
N SER A 522 -10.11 2.48 -21.19
CA SER A 522 -9.29 2.41 -22.41
C SER A 522 -9.59 1.12 -23.19
N PRO A 523 -9.82 1.17 -24.52
CA PRO A 523 -10.10 -0.01 -25.35
C PRO A 523 -9.08 -1.14 -25.16
N LEU A 524 -7.80 -0.78 -25.07
CA LEU A 524 -6.64 -1.68 -24.87
C LEU A 524 -6.66 -2.45 -23.53
N SER A 525 -7.53 -2.10 -22.59
CA SER A 525 -7.65 -2.79 -21.31
C SER A 525 -8.62 -3.99 -21.33
N LEU A 526 -9.39 -4.16 -22.39
CA LEU A 526 -10.26 -5.32 -22.60
C LEU A 526 -9.52 -6.50 -23.27
N ASP A 527 -8.50 -6.23 -24.09
CA ASP A 527 -7.72 -7.27 -24.80
C ASP A 527 -6.72 -8.03 -23.91
N ARG A 528 -6.54 -7.62 -22.65
CA ARG A 528 -5.46 -8.14 -21.76
C ARG A 528 -5.90 -9.19 -20.75
N SER A 529 -7.16 -9.61 -20.81
CA SER A 529 -7.63 -10.79 -20.09
C SER A 529 -8.10 -11.82 -21.10
N ASP A 530 -7.77 -13.09 -20.88
CA ASP A 530 -8.35 -14.25 -21.60
C ASP A 530 -9.82 -14.48 -21.20
N ARG A 531 -10.60 -13.39 -21.12
CA ARG A 531 -12.02 -13.31 -20.80
C ARG A 531 -12.77 -12.53 -21.89
N ILE A 532 -12.49 -12.89 -23.14
CA ILE A 532 -13.49 -12.73 -24.20
C ILE A 532 -14.64 -13.68 -23.83
N TYR A 533 -15.76 -13.14 -23.37
CA TYR A 533 -16.90 -13.95 -22.93
C TYR A 533 -17.63 -14.52 -24.15
N TYR A 534 -17.33 -15.78 -24.48
CA TYR A 534 -18.10 -16.58 -25.42
C TYR A 534 -19.27 -17.27 -24.71
N TRP A 535 -20.40 -17.44 -25.40
CA TRP A 535 -21.28 -18.58 -25.15
C TRP A 535 -21.02 -19.68 -26.17
N LYS A 536 -21.16 -20.93 -25.72
CA LYS A 536 -20.97 -22.15 -26.51
C LYS A 536 -22.13 -23.09 -26.19
N SER A 537 -22.95 -23.39 -27.19
CA SER A 537 -24.13 -24.27 -27.01
C SER A 537 -23.74 -25.75 -26.88
N GLU A 538 -24.32 -26.45 -25.90
CA GLU A 538 -24.14 -27.89 -25.66
C GLU A 538 -25.34 -28.76 -26.08
N THR A 539 -26.14 -28.34 -27.07
CA THR A 539 -27.18 -29.20 -27.68
C THR A 539 -27.13 -29.17 -29.21
N ARG A 540 -27.14 -30.36 -29.85
CA ARG A 540 -27.08 -30.51 -31.33
C ARG A 540 -28.13 -31.48 -31.89
N SER A 541 -28.93 -30.97 -32.83
CA SER A 541 -29.63 -31.69 -33.92
C SER A 541 -30.27 -30.63 -34.86
N LEU A 542 -29.78 -30.29 -36.06
CA LEU A 542 -28.76 -30.91 -36.91
C LEU A 542 -29.20 -32.21 -37.64
N THR A 543 -30.42 -32.23 -38.17
CA THR A 543 -30.90 -33.28 -39.12
C THR A 543 -31.59 -32.75 -40.39
N GLU A 544 -32.01 -31.48 -40.48
CA GLU A 544 -32.87 -31.04 -41.61
C GLU A 544 -32.24 -30.07 -42.65
N ILE A 545 -31.37 -29.12 -42.28
CA ILE A 545 -30.85 -28.12 -43.25
C ILE A 545 -29.32 -27.94 -43.15
N THR A 546 -28.58 -29.05 -43.22
CA THR A 546 -27.12 -29.03 -43.50
C THR A 546 -26.75 -29.93 -44.69
N ASP A 547 -27.74 -30.68 -45.20
CA ASP A 547 -27.67 -31.49 -46.42
C ASP A 547 -28.31 -30.82 -47.65
N ASP A 548 -28.93 -29.63 -47.52
CA ASP A 548 -29.03 -28.68 -48.67
C ASP A 548 -27.64 -28.28 -49.16
N VAL A 549 -26.64 -28.41 -48.28
CA VAL A 549 -25.25 -28.53 -48.68
C VAL A 549 -24.79 -27.13 -49.15
N LYS A 550 -23.53 -26.71 -49.05
CA LYS A 550 -22.42 -27.30 -49.78
C LYS A 550 -22.73 -27.49 -51.31
N SER A 551 -23.96 -27.21 -51.80
CA SER A 551 -24.40 -27.24 -53.22
C SER A 551 -24.24 -25.84 -53.82
N ARG A 552 -24.84 -24.85 -53.15
CA ARG A 552 -24.75 -23.43 -53.54
C ARG A 552 -23.37 -22.82 -53.30
N ILE A 553 -22.63 -23.36 -52.31
CA ILE A 553 -21.22 -23.02 -52.08
C ILE A 553 -20.30 -23.64 -53.17
N ALA A 554 -20.76 -24.66 -53.92
CA ALA A 554 -19.93 -25.40 -54.87
C ALA A 554 -19.99 -24.91 -56.33
N LEU A 555 -20.84 -23.92 -56.68
CA LEU A 555 -20.77 -23.23 -57.98
C LEU A 555 -19.88 -21.98 -57.91
N ARG A 556 -18.59 -22.25 -57.68
CA ARG A 556 -17.39 -21.46 -58.05
C ARG A 556 -17.60 -19.99 -58.41
N PHE A 557 -17.11 -19.11 -57.55
CA PHE A 557 -16.74 -17.71 -57.85
C PHE A 557 -17.77 -16.89 -58.64
N ARG A 558 -18.68 -16.24 -57.91
CA ARG A 558 -19.14 -14.87 -58.23
C ARG A 558 -19.83 -14.26 -57.01
N PHE A 559 -19.29 -13.14 -56.54
CA PHE A 559 -20.07 -12.18 -55.77
C PHE A 559 -21.33 -11.83 -56.58
N ARG A 560 -22.51 -11.98 -55.99
CA ARG A 560 -23.74 -11.33 -56.48
C ARG A 560 -24.37 -10.59 -55.30
N PRO A 561 -24.46 -9.25 -55.36
CA PRO A 561 -25.08 -8.45 -54.30
C PRO A 561 -26.61 -8.58 -54.40
N SER A 562 -27.14 -9.73 -53.96
CA SER A 562 -28.58 -10.03 -53.98
C SER A 562 -29.13 -10.46 -52.61
N GLY A 563 -28.34 -10.32 -51.54
CA GLY A 563 -28.78 -10.47 -50.14
C GLY A 563 -28.96 -9.13 -49.41
N LEU A 564 -28.13 -8.14 -49.75
CA LEU A 564 -28.35 -6.74 -49.38
C LEU A 564 -29.37 -6.17 -50.37
N SER A 565 -30.67 -6.22 -50.03
CA SER A 565 -31.68 -5.56 -50.84
C SER A 565 -31.43 -4.05 -50.80
N ALA A 566 -31.03 -3.48 -51.94
CA ALA A 566 -30.77 -2.04 -52.07
C ALA A 566 -31.94 -1.24 -51.49
N GLY A 567 -31.67 -0.45 -50.45
CA GLY A 567 -32.69 0.33 -49.72
C GLY A 567 -33.09 -0.17 -48.33
N LYS A 568 -32.64 -1.34 -47.84
CA LYS A 568 -32.93 -1.79 -46.45
C LYS A 568 -31.70 -1.86 -45.54
N PRO A 569 -31.79 -1.39 -44.28
CA PRO A 569 -30.74 -1.54 -43.28
C PRO A 569 -30.52 -3.02 -42.91
N VAL A 570 -29.28 -3.38 -42.60
CA VAL A 570 -28.92 -4.62 -41.91
C VAL A 570 -28.99 -4.34 -40.41
N VAL A 571 -29.96 -4.93 -39.73
CA VAL A 571 -30.07 -4.78 -38.28
C VAL A 571 -29.00 -5.63 -37.61
N ILE A 572 -28.10 -5.01 -36.84
CA ILE A 572 -26.98 -5.69 -36.17
C ILE A 572 -27.47 -6.43 -34.93
N PHE A 573 -28.52 -5.92 -34.29
CA PHE A 573 -29.12 -6.48 -33.08
C PHE A 573 -30.63 -6.21 -33.06
N ASP A 574 -31.43 -7.29 -33.13
CA ASP A 574 -32.89 -7.27 -33.07
C ASP A 574 -33.37 -8.28 -31.99
N PRO A 575 -33.68 -7.83 -30.77
CA PRO A 575 -34.13 -8.70 -29.68
C PRO A 575 -35.46 -9.42 -29.96
N SER A 576 -36.24 -9.03 -30.97
CA SER A 576 -37.45 -9.77 -31.37
C SER A 576 -37.15 -11.11 -32.04
N ARG A 577 -35.89 -11.37 -32.42
CA ARG A 577 -35.46 -12.56 -33.17
C ARG A 577 -34.35 -13.37 -32.49
N ASP A 578 -33.72 -12.86 -31.44
CA ASP A 578 -32.61 -13.52 -30.77
C ASP A 578 -32.83 -13.62 -29.25
N GLN A 579 -33.06 -14.84 -28.77
CA GLN A 579 -33.22 -15.14 -27.33
C GLN A 579 -31.89 -15.33 -26.59
N SER A 580 -30.74 -15.19 -27.27
CA SER A 580 -29.40 -15.44 -26.71
C SER A 580 -28.59 -14.18 -26.40
N GLY A 581 -29.29 -13.06 -26.13
CA GLY A 581 -28.70 -11.72 -25.92
C GLY A 581 -27.60 -11.60 -24.84
N PRO A 582 -26.82 -10.49 -24.89
CA PRO A 582 -25.56 -10.36 -24.16
C PRO A 582 -25.72 -10.40 -22.63
N GLN A 583 -24.98 -11.28 -21.95
CA GLN A 583 -25.09 -11.49 -20.51
C GLN A 583 -24.07 -10.69 -19.69
N ARG A 584 -24.54 -9.57 -19.08
CA ARG A 584 -24.00 -8.82 -17.91
C ARG A 584 -22.57 -8.24 -18.03
N HIS A 585 -22.25 -7.07 -17.47
CA HIS A 585 -22.82 -6.36 -16.31
C HIS A 585 -23.75 -5.19 -16.65
N ASN A 586 -24.52 -4.73 -15.63
CA ASN A 586 -25.33 -3.50 -15.57
C ASN A 586 -26.39 -3.25 -16.66
N LEU A 587 -26.60 -4.18 -17.58
CA LEU A 587 -27.68 -4.14 -18.57
C LEU A 587 -28.98 -4.77 -18.01
N GLU A 588 -30.04 -3.96 -17.92
CA GLU A 588 -31.39 -4.35 -17.53
C GLU A 588 -32.36 -4.16 -18.71
N PRO A 589 -33.09 -5.20 -19.16
CA PRO A 589 -34.10 -5.03 -20.21
C PRO A 589 -35.31 -4.24 -19.67
N ARG A 590 -35.75 -3.22 -20.41
CA ARG A 590 -36.90 -2.34 -20.07
C ARG A 590 -38.11 -2.52 -20.99
N GLY A 591 -38.01 -3.41 -21.97
CA GLY A 591 -39.08 -3.77 -22.91
C GLY A 591 -38.51 -4.58 -24.08
N ASP A 592 -39.37 -4.98 -25.00
CA ASP A 592 -39.03 -5.93 -26.09
C ASP A 592 -37.90 -5.46 -27.02
N THR A 593 -37.60 -4.15 -27.04
CA THR A 593 -36.58 -3.53 -27.92
C THR A 593 -35.55 -2.68 -27.18
N THR A 594 -35.49 -2.77 -25.85
CA THR A 594 -34.94 -1.67 -25.03
C THR A 594 -34.06 -2.16 -23.90
N PHE A 595 -32.79 -1.74 -23.90
CA PHE A 595 -31.78 -2.14 -22.90
C PHE A 595 -31.23 -0.94 -22.15
N LEU A 596 -31.36 -0.97 -20.83
CA LEU A 596 -30.89 0.06 -19.91
C LEU A 596 -29.53 -0.32 -19.34
N SER A 597 -28.51 0.51 -19.56
CA SER A 597 -27.20 0.37 -18.92
C SER A 597 -27.03 1.40 -17.82
N LEU A 598 -26.74 0.93 -16.59
CA LEU A 598 -26.63 1.77 -15.39
C LEU A 598 -25.17 1.89 -14.91
N GLY A 599 -24.79 3.06 -14.41
CA GLY A 599 -23.49 3.31 -13.78
C GLY A 599 -22.54 4.20 -14.60
N PRO A 600 -21.25 4.30 -14.19
CA PRO A 600 -20.27 5.14 -14.88
C PRO A 600 -20.03 4.71 -16.31
N ASP A 601 -20.03 5.71 -17.21
CA ASP A 601 -19.50 5.60 -18.58
C ASP A 601 -19.85 4.24 -19.25
N PRO A 602 -21.16 3.89 -19.30
CA PRO A 602 -21.60 2.57 -19.77
C PRO A 602 -21.21 2.37 -21.23
N TYR A 603 -21.02 1.13 -21.67
CA TYR A 603 -20.75 0.81 -23.07
C TYR A 603 -21.44 -0.50 -23.48
N PHE A 604 -21.58 -0.70 -24.79
CA PHE A 604 -22.20 -1.88 -25.39
C PHE A 604 -21.19 -2.58 -26.31
N VAL A 605 -21.16 -3.92 -26.32
CA VAL A 605 -20.30 -4.71 -27.23
C VAL A 605 -21.17 -5.73 -27.95
N PHE A 606 -21.00 -5.80 -29.27
CA PHE A 606 -21.68 -6.74 -30.16
C PHE A 606 -20.60 -7.55 -30.87
N ALA A 607 -20.61 -8.87 -30.71
CA ALA A 607 -19.57 -9.77 -31.21
C ALA A 607 -20.18 -10.98 -31.94
N GLY A 608 -19.36 -11.67 -32.73
CA GLY A 608 -19.84 -12.76 -33.60
C GLY A 608 -20.47 -12.25 -34.89
N LEU A 609 -20.10 -11.03 -35.30
CA LEU A 609 -20.54 -10.40 -36.54
C LEU A 609 -19.75 -10.97 -37.74
N SER A 610 -20.31 -10.81 -38.93
CA SER A 610 -19.62 -11.01 -40.21
C SER A 610 -20.07 -9.87 -41.13
N LEU A 611 -19.52 -8.68 -40.86
CA LEU A 611 -19.81 -7.45 -41.61
C LEU A 611 -18.67 -7.16 -42.59
N PRO A 612 -18.88 -7.28 -43.92
CA PRO A 612 -17.88 -6.87 -44.90
C PRO A 612 -17.78 -5.35 -44.87
N ALA A 613 -16.68 -4.79 -44.38
CA ALA A 613 -16.58 -3.37 -44.03
C ALA A 613 -16.84 -2.47 -45.25
N ALA A 614 -16.25 -2.83 -46.40
CA ALA A 614 -16.42 -2.14 -47.69
C ALA A 614 -17.86 -2.17 -48.27
N LEU A 615 -18.81 -2.88 -47.65
CA LEU A 615 -20.23 -2.90 -48.03
C LEU A 615 -21.13 -2.12 -47.06
N ILE A 616 -20.59 -1.58 -45.97
CA ILE A 616 -21.33 -0.79 -44.98
C ILE A 616 -20.91 0.67 -45.11
N ALA A 617 -21.83 1.54 -45.52
CA ALA A 617 -21.58 2.97 -45.61
C ALA A 617 -21.74 3.69 -44.26
N GLU A 618 -22.57 3.16 -43.38
CA GLU A 618 -22.95 3.89 -42.15
C GLU A 618 -23.41 2.91 -41.07
N VAL A 619 -23.23 3.29 -39.80
CA VAL A 619 -23.92 2.65 -38.66
C VAL A 619 -24.83 3.69 -38.00
N ARG A 620 -26.09 3.32 -37.77
CA ARG A 620 -27.09 4.12 -37.03
C ARG A 620 -27.33 3.53 -35.65
N VAL A 621 -27.42 4.40 -34.65
CA VAL A 621 -27.71 4.03 -33.26
C VAL A 621 -28.75 4.99 -32.69
N ARG A 622 -29.78 4.49 -32.00
CA ARG A 622 -30.70 5.32 -31.21
C ARG A 622 -30.47 5.11 -29.73
N LEU A 623 -30.19 6.22 -29.02
CA LEU A 623 -30.00 6.23 -27.56
C LEU A 623 -30.96 7.22 -26.90
N GLU A 624 -31.47 6.85 -25.73
CA GLU A 624 -32.01 7.76 -24.74
C GLU A 624 -31.01 7.86 -23.59
N ILE A 625 -30.65 9.08 -23.18
CA ILE A 625 -29.48 9.33 -22.32
C ILE A 625 -29.86 10.28 -21.18
N THR A 626 -29.57 9.88 -19.94
CA THR A 626 -29.74 10.73 -18.75
C THR A 626 -28.35 11.16 -18.20
N PRO A 627 -27.97 12.45 -18.33
CA PRO A 627 -26.64 12.93 -17.91
C PRO A 627 -26.55 13.14 -16.39
N LEU A 628 -25.38 12.90 -15.82
CA LEU A 628 -25.14 13.03 -14.37
C LEU A 628 -25.07 14.50 -13.91
N ARG A 629 -24.41 15.37 -14.69
CA ARG A 629 -24.23 16.81 -14.39
C ARG A 629 -24.01 17.62 -15.67
N SER A 630 -24.84 18.65 -15.88
CA SER A 630 -24.84 19.57 -17.05
C SER A 630 -25.40 18.94 -18.35
N PRO A 631 -26.13 19.68 -19.20
CA PRO A 631 -26.77 19.14 -20.41
C PRO A 631 -25.85 19.03 -21.64
N LEU A 632 -24.55 19.29 -21.51
CA LEU A 632 -23.58 19.14 -22.60
C LEU A 632 -23.20 17.67 -22.77
N LEU A 633 -23.99 16.94 -23.55
CA LEU A 633 -23.65 15.61 -24.07
C LEU A 633 -22.38 15.72 -24.93
N GLY A 634 -21.35 14.93 -24.61
CA GLY A 634 -20.15 14.80 -25.43
C GLY A 634 -20.35 13.84 -26.61
N LYS A 635 -19.25 13.44 -27.25
CA LYS A 635 -19.30 12.53 -28.40
C LYS A 635 -19.62 11.09 -27.99
N VAL A 636 -20.40 10.40 -28.81
CA VAL A 636 -20.57 8.94 -28.79
C VAL A 636 -19.57 8.34 -29.78
N CYS A 637 -18.85 7.30 -29.39
CA CYS A 637 -17.83 6.64 -30.22
C CYS A 637 -18.21 5.20 -30.54
N LEU A 638 -17.98 4.79 -31.77
CA LEU A 638 -18.09 3.42 -32.26
C LEU A 638 -16.68 2.91 -32.58
N TYR A 639 -16.24 1.86 -31.91
CA TYR A 639 -14.99 1.14 -32.14
C TYR A 639 -15.27 -0.19 -32.86
N TRP A 640 -14.31 -0.70 -33.63
CA TRP A 640 -14.43 -2.01 -34.27
C TRP A 640 -13.19 -2.89 -34.12
N GLN A 641 -13.46 -4.19 -34.12
CA GLN A 641 -12.50 -5.28 -34.18
C GLN A 641 -12.66 -5.96 -35.54
N ASP A 642 -11.60 -5.89 -36.33
CA ASP A 642 -11.46 -6.63 -37.58
C ASP A 642 -10.87 -8.03 -37.34
N ARG A 643 -11.17 -8.94 -38.27
CA ARG A 643 -10.76 -10.35 -38.24
C ARG A 643 -9.24 -10.57 -38.24
N ARG A 644 -8.44 -9.62 -38.74
CA ARG A 644 -6.98 -9.76 -38.86
C ARG A 644 -6.27 -9.30 -37.59
N SER A 645 -6.76 -8.24 -36.95
CA SER A 645 -6.20 -7.72 -35.70
C SER A 645 -6.71 -8.45 -34.47
N GLY A 646 -7.95 -8.97 -34.50
CA GLY A 646 -8.58 -9.68 -33.38
C GLY A 646 -8.75 -8.84 -32.11
N ARG A 647 -8.72 -7.50 -32.22
CA ARG A 647 -8.79 -6.57 -31.08
C ARG A 647 -9.33 -5.19 -31.45
N PHE A 648 -9.86 -4.47 -30.46
CA PHE A 648 -10.21 -3.06 -30.61
C PHE A 648 -8.97 -2.16 -30.66
N SER A 649 -9.06 -0.96 -31.25
CA SER A 649 -7.98 0.03 -31.27
C SER A 649 -8.51 1.45 -31.18
N GLU A 650 -7.73 2.35 -30.58
CA GLU A 650 -7.94 3.81 -30.65
C GLU A 650 -7.84 4.35 -32.09
N GLU A 651 -7.16 3.60 -32.96
CA GLU A 651 -7.01 3.86 -34.40
C GLU A 651 -8.18 3.31 -35.24
N ARG A 652 -9.07 2.49 -34.65
CA ARG A 652 -10.25 1.92 -35.32
C ARG A 652 -11.53 2.36 -34.62
N LYS A 653 -11.84 3.65 -34.76
CA LYS A 653 -13.04 4.27 -34.18
C LYS A 653 -13.55 5.46 -34.98
N SER A 654 -14.87 5.68 -34.93
CA SER A 654 -15.55 6.88 -35.40
C SER A 654 -16.34 7.49 -34.25
N CYS A 655 -16.35 8.83 -34.12
CA CYS A 655 -16.95 9.52 -32.97
C CYS A 655 -17.81 10.71 -33.38
N VAL A 656 -19.11 10.65 -33.06
CA VAL A 656 -20.16 11.56 -33.51
C VAL A 656 -20.64 12.42 -32.35
N ALA A 657 -20.84 13.71 -32.59
CA ALA A 657 -21.46 14.62 -31.61
C ALA A 657 -22.99 14.60 -31.75
N PRO A 658 -23.76 14.74 -30.67
CA PRO A 658 -25.22 14.81 -30.72
C PRO A 658 -25.71 16.07 -31.42
N GLU A 659 -26.83 15.96 -32.12
CA GLU A 659 -27.55 17.13 -32.64
C GLU A 659 -28.15 17.96 -31.50
N ALA A 660 -28.16 19.28 -31.66
CA ALA A 660 -28.54 20.21 -30.59
C ALA A 660 -30.05 20.15 -30.28
N GLY A 661 -30.40 19.53 -29.15
CA GLY A 661 -31.73 19.64 -28.53
C GLY A 661 -32.61 18.39 -28.52
N ALA A 662 -32.07 17.19 -28.80
CA ALA A 662 -32.87 15.97 -28.93
C ALA A 662 -32.56 14.86 -27.89
N THR A 663 -33.61 14.32 -27.27
CA THR A 663 -33.69 12.96 -26.72
C THR A 663 -35.05 12.38 -27.12
N PRO A 664 -35.14 11.17 -27.72
CA PRO A 664 -34.04 10.31 -28.16
C PRO A 664 -33.17 10.98 -29.22
N SER A 665 -31.87 10.71 -29.22
CA SER A 665 -30.95 11.18 -30.26
C SER A 665 -30.56 10.01 -31.16
N ASP A 666 -30.67 10.21 -32.47
CA ASP A 666 -30.13 9.29 -33.48
C ASP A 666 -28.67 9.68 -33.78
N TYR A 667 -27.76 8.72 -33.68
CA TYR A 667 -26.33 8.87 -33.96
C TYR A 667 -26.00 8.18 -35.28
N ARG A 668 -25.39 8.93 -36.19
CA ARG A 668 -25.01 8.52 -37.55
C ARG A 668 -23.48 8.47 -37.67
N PHE A 669 -22.92 7.27 -37.64
CA PHE A 669 -21.51 7.02 -37.92
C PHE A 669 -21.38 6.82 -39.43
N ASP A 670 -20.89 7.83 -40.15
CA ASP A 670 -20.53 7.67 -41.56
C ASP A 670 -19.17 6.96 -41.62
N LEU A 671 -19.10 5.88 -42.40
CA LEU A 671 -17.99 4.93 -42.48
C LEU A 671 -17.59 4.64 -43.95
N ALA A 672 -18.32 5.22 -44.92
CA ALA A 672 -18.12 4.98 -46.34
C ALA A 672 -16.75 5.48 -46.85
N ASP A 673 -16.23 6.54 -46.21
CA ASP A 673 -14.95 7.18 -46.50
C ASP A 673 -13.92 7.01 -45.36
N ASP A 674 -14.23 6.23 -44.31
CA ASP A 674 -13.33 5.99 -43.19
C ASP A 674 -12.27 4.93 -43.59
N PRO A 675 -10.98 5.30 -43.73
CA PRO A 675 -9.97 4.40 -44.27
C PRO A 675 -9.70 3.20 -43.35
N ASP A 676 -9.77 3.40 -42.03
CA ASP A 676 -9.52 2.35 -41.04
C ASP A 676 -10.69 1.37 -40.93
N TRP A 677 -11.91 1.83 -41.26
CA TRP A 677 -13.06 0.95 -41.49
C TRP A 677 -12.89 0.15 -42.80
N ILE A 678 -12.67 0.83 -43.94
CA ILE A 678 -12.58 0.18 -45.26
C ILE A 678 -11.46 -0.89 -45.30
N LEU A 679 -10.31 -0.61 -44.67
CA LEU A 679 -9.18 -1.54 -44.62
C LEU A 679 -9.39 -2.77 -43.71
N SER A 680 -10.47 -2.78 -42.91
CA SER A 680 -10.76 -3.87 -41.96
C SER A 680 -11.23 -5.17 -42.62
N ASP A 681 -11.64 -5.15 -43.90
CA ASP A 681 -12.08 -6.33 -44.68
C ASP A 681 -13.37 -6.98 -44.13
N GLU A 682 -13.28 -7.67 -42.99
CA GLU A 682 -14.38 -8.29 -42.25
C GLU A 682 -14.33 -7.87 -40.76
N VAL A 683 -15.40 -7.22 -40.29
CA VAL A 683 -15.57 -6.79 -38.89
C VAL A 683 -16.35 -7.86 -38.12
N GLU A 684 -15.73 -8.36 -37.04
CA GLU A 684 -16.24 -9.47 -36.21
C GLU A 684 -16.88 -8.99 -34.90
N ALA A 685 -16.52 -7.78 -34.42
CA ALA A 685 -17.17 -7.14 -33.29
C ALA A 685 -17.13 -5.60 -33.38
N ILE A 686 -18.13 -4.96 -32.78
CA ILE A 686 -18.20 -3.50 -32.59
C ILE A 686 -18.47 -3.16 -31.12
N ARG A 687 -17.92 -2.06 -30.65
CA ARG A 687 -18.13 -1.51 -29.30
C ARG A 687 -18.65 -0.08 -29.41
N LEU A 688 -19.73 0.22 -28.70
CA LEU A 688 -20.36 1.54 -28.65
C LEU A 688 -20.14 2.17 -27.26
N ASP A 689 -19.43 3.28 -27.24
CA ASP A 689 -19.17 4.12 -26.07
C ASP A 689 -20.02 5.41 -26.15
N PRO A 690 -21.16 5.51 -25.44
CA PRO A 690 -21.77 6.80 -25.15
C PRO A 690 -20.82 7.71 -24.35
N THR A 691 -21.12 9.02 -24.35
CA THR A 691 -20.25 10.07 -23.76
C THR A 691 -19.91 9.82 -22.28
N GLU A 692 -18.78 10.37 -21.82
CA GLU A 692 -18.43 10.42 -20.39
C GLU A 692 -19.52 11.12 -19.55
N GLY A 693 -19.67 10.71 -18.29
CA GLY A 693 -20.45 11.44 -17.28
C GLY A 693 -21.95 11.12 -17.28
N LEU A 694 -22.33 9.92 -17.70
CA LEU A 694 -23.73 9.46 -17.73
C LEU A 694 -24.08 8.63 -16.50
N VAL A 695 -25.38 8.57 -16.16
CA VAL A 695 -25.92 7.72 -15.09
C VAL A 695 -26.58 6.47 -15.65
N GLU A 696 -27.22 6.67 -16.80
CA GLU A 696 -28.23 5.79 -17.37
C GLU A 696 -28.24 6.05 -18.88
N VAL A 697 -28.02 4.98 -19.66
CA VAL A 697 -28.09 5.00 -21.13
C VAL A 697 -28.95 3.86 -21.59
N MET A 698 -29.98 4.19 -22.37
CA MET A 698 -30.95 3.24 -22.87
C MET A 698 -30.79 3.11 -24.40
N LEU A 699 -30.31 1.93 -24.83
CA LEU A 699 -30.20 1.59 -26.25
C LEU A 699 -31.53 1.04 -26.75
N THR A 700 -32.04 1.62 -27.84
CA THR A 700 -33.33 1.23 -28.45
C THR A 700 -33.21 0.70 -29.88
N ARG A 701 -32.10 0.96 -30.60
CA ARG A 701 -31.83 0.42 -31.95
C ARG A 701 -30.37 0.54 -32.36
N ILE A 702 -29.86 -0.43 -33.13
CA ILE A 702 -28.57 -0.34 -33.85
C ILE A 702 -28.62 -1.05 -35.21
N GLU A 703 -28.16 -0.37 -36.27
CA GLU A 703 -28.24 -0.82 -37.66
C GLU A 703 -26.98 -0.49 -38.47
N ALA A 704 -26.55 -1.39 -39.35
CA ALA A 704 -25.58 -1.12 -40.41
C ALA A 704 -26.34 -0.81 -41.72
N ILE A 705 -26.09 0.36 -42.30
CA ILE A 705 -26.65 0.79 -43.57
C ILE A 705 -25.72 0.32 -44.69
N PRO A 706 -26.20 -0.53 -45.62
CA PRO A 706 -25.38 -0.96 -46.75
C PRO A 706 -25.00 0.23 -47.64
N TRP A 707 -23.80 0.20 -48.20
CA TRP A 707 -23.40 1.13 -49.25
C TRP A 707 -24.32 0.96 -50.46
N GLN A 708 -25.09 2.01 -50.76
CA GLN A 708 -25.97 2.04 -51.92
C GLN A 708 -25.21 2.69 -53.07
N ALA A 709 -25.15 2.00 -54.21
CA ALA A 709 -24.61 2.55 -55.46
C ALA A 709 -25.55 3.66 -55.99
N GLY A 710 -25.46 4.85 -55.40
CA GLY A 710 -26.22 6.05 -55.74
C GLY A 710 -25.56 6.82 -56.87
N ALA A 711 -26.31 7.06 -57.93
CA ALA A 711 -25.87 7.66 -59.18
C ALA A 711 -25.32 9.11 -59.07
N SER A 712 -24.07 9.26 -58.67
CA SER A 712 -23.24 10.45 -58.95
C SER A 712 -21.75 10.14 -58.86
N ALA A 713 -21.19 9.61 -59.95
CA ALA A 713 -19.76 9.57 -60.20
C ALA A 713 -19.52 10.02 -61.65
N GLU A 714 -19.23 11.30 -61.83
CA GLU A 714 -18.39 11.84 -62.91
C GLU A 714 -17.13 12.44 -62.26
#